data_AF-A0A2H0N5J0-F1
#
_entry.id   AF-A0A2H0N5J0-F1
#
_cell.length_a   1.000
_cell.length_b   1.000
_cell.length_c   1.000
_cell.angle_alpha   90.00
_cell.angle_beta   90.00
_cell.angle_gamma   90.00
#
_symmetry.space_group_name_H-M   'P 1'
#
loop_
_entity.id
_entity.type
_entity.pdbx_description
1 polymer ?
#
loop_
_entity_poly.entity_id
_entity_poly.type
_entity_poly.pdbx_seq_one_letter_code
_entity_poly.pdbx_strand_id
1 'polypeptide(L)'
;MAGIDISEISLSDQETAAAQEFVRLYTNEDGSIDTSTLAEYVWALRMQLADTIRSAGGGKEERIQHVTDDTQARFSIALYRQLLAVDGIQNTITSEWGRHNQETKDLNSSYEDYKQKEQELADCTDELNGLLAEMFKQVGKEPQMTQLAKRALLERQITQLQETLDSTRLKSPDIAARVEYDTTVEYARQLRTSGFIWTKSRKELLRTVLTGALTSRPVAALMGETGSGKTAMARALSIEIASQEPERTVGGDEEKFKKLLVIPSFDREQSFSKYGALLRAITGKNSELDESPTRGGGVFFDDEFNTRPTSVQREILKFVAEIRPGRSFTVPGTDIVETALPGFLYLAGGNPPSERYDREETGIETKREFGANVINVEYLDQTPDNPELYQVMLAGLLDSDTGRLVAVTPDELKPTWKENAVTKKWDLLTDPTEGGFMYRFANVWKELFNAFSHKETVLTQQAKKTAGQEAEYYLDSFILDVGVVMSWIDQYKNDLSARKHHIEAFFKEKLTHYLSQFDEEEQKTVKAYLIHFGIDLSKPSPPKPPATILTPKQIGHLNPNVPHAIEKGDGTGDPPPLETADILNEDGAAIEYIRRPVGTLTVGTMLTRKDDASQNMEHVQLKVLGSLKDDGQMVVCDVGNGIGTMIAYTDLEQYYEILIPETGKPFKYDKAKASEYGMAEVRLEAHPKAQELFDKIIGRDGAFFGTDGTLNREEVQRYWDANCTDLPNIPKESWRYIEHLAAGLISDTIDGDSGKIPTKKHIPDFGKGEFFLAMDIPNFDYNDSLQKQAALSHPNMKILKQLFNKEDPTSITREEINTALWEDHDNRIQSSVAKTIITELLGIQVTDPDIDKYELCLGRPDQYARIGSKWDFGKRDMYTHMDGYTIREDGKRDGLVGGDRGRGGAAYVGSYWRVSRGDAFAVRLVLQRKQLG
;
A
#
# COMPACT_ATOMS: atom_id res chain seq x y z
N MET A 1 -1.65 -28.14 -9.16
CA MET A 1 -2.15 -26.75 -9.22
C MET A 1 -3.56 -26.72 -8.64
N ALA A 2 -3.85 -25.82 -7.68
CA ALA A 2 -5.20 -25.68 -7.08
C ALA A 2 -5.86 -27.00 -6.61
N GLY A 3 -5.07 -27.90 -6.02
CA GLY A 3 -5.53 -29.20 -5.51
C GLY A 3 -5.62 -30.34 -6.54
N ILE A 4 -5.25 -30.09 -7.80
CA ILE A 4 -5.25 -31.08 -8.89
C ILE A 4 -3.82 -31.41 -9.32
N ASP A 5 -3.53 -32.69 -9.54
CA ASP A 5 -2.35 -33.11 -10.26
C ASP A 5 -2.64 -33.03 -11.76
N ILE A 6 -2.10 -31.99 -12.40
CA ILE A 6 -2.33 -31.76 -13.83
C ILE A 6 -1.71 -32.85 -14.71
N SER A 7 -0.86 -33.74 -14.18
CA SER A 7 -0.34 -34.91 -14.90
C SER A 7 -1.41 -35.97 -15.19
N GLU A 8 -2.50 -35.98 -14.41
CA GLU A 8 -3.65 -36.90 -14.57
C GLU A 8 -4.50 -36.60 -15.82
N ILE A 9 -4.31 -35.43 -16.45
CA ILE A 9 -5.08 -34.99 -17.62
C ILE A 9 -4.46 -35.58 -18.90
N SER A 10 -5.26 -36.32 -19.67
CA SER A 10 -4.83 -36.90 -20.95
C SER A 10 -4.75 -35.84 -22.04
N LEU A 11 -3.66 -35.86 -22.81
CA LEU A 11 -3.40 -34.96 -23.92
C LEU A 11 -3.31 -35.75 -25.22
N SER A 12 -3.79 -35.17 -26.31
CA SER A 12 -3.64 -35.74 -27.65
C SER A 12 -2.23 -35.55 -28.21
N ASP A 13 -1.86 -36.40 -29.17
CA ASP A 13 -0.60 -36.27 -29.92
C ASP A 13 -0.53 -34.92 -30.67
N GLN A 14 -1.67 -34.42 -31.15
CA GLN A 14 -1.74 -33.13 -31.84
C GLN A 14 -1.45 -31.95 -30.93
N GLU A 15 -2.01 -31.92 -29.70
CA GLU A 15 -1.73 -30.89 -28.70
C GLU A 15 -0.26 -30.93 -28.28
N THR A 16 0.30 -32.13 -28.12
CA THR A 16 1.71 -32.32 -27.75
C THR A 16 2.66 -31.85 -28.86
N ALA A 17 2.37 -32.20 -30.12
CA ALA A 17 3.17 -31.78 -31.27
C ALA A 17 3.13 -30.26 -31.48
N ALA A 18 1.97 -29.63 -31.31
CA ALA A 18 1.83 -28.18 -31.40
C ALA A 18 2.60 -27.46 -30.28
N ALA A 19 2.59 -27.99 -29.06
CA ALA A 19 3.39 -27.47 -27.95
C ALA A 19 4.91 -27.62 -28.20
N GLN A 20 5.35 -28.73 -28.79
CA GLN A 20 6.75 -28.92 -29.18
C GLN A 20 7.21 -27.93 -30.26
N GLU A 21 6.36 -27.68 -31.26
CA GLU A 21 6.66 -26.69 -32.29
C GLU A 21 6.77 -25.28 -31.71
N PHE A 22 5.94 -24.93 -30.71
CA PHE A 22 6.08 -23.67 -29.99
C PHE A 22 7.47 -23.55 -29.33
N VAL A 23 7.93 -24.55 -28.58
CA VAL A 23 9.26 -24.53 -27.95
C VAL A 23 10.37 -24.34 -29.00
N ARG A 24 10.22 -24.96 -30.17
CA ARG A 24 11.16 -24.83 -31.29
C ARG A 24 11.26 -23.40 -31.83
N LEU A 25 10.17 -22.62 -31.82
CA LEU A 25 10.18 -21.22 -32.28
C LEU A 25 11.05 -20.28 -31.43
N TYR A 26 11.36 -20.68 -30.19
CA TYR A 26 12.20 -19.95 -29.23
C TYR A 26 13.63 -20.52 -29.13
N THR A 27 14.00 -21.41 -30.07
CA THR A 27 15.39 -21.80 -30.27
C THR A 27 16.05 -20.77 -31.20
N ASN A 28 17.13 -20.16 -30.75
CA ASN A 28 17.93 -19.21 -31.51
C ASN A 28 18.63 -19.89 -32.69
N GLU A 29 19.13 -19.10 -33.64
CA GLU A 29 19.82 -19.61 -34.84
C GLU A 29 21.09 -20.43 -34.52
N ASP A 30 21.70 -20.18 -33.36
CA ASP A 30 22.86 -20.92 -32.84
C ASP A 30 22.49 -22.18 -32.04
N GLY A 31 21.20 -22.50 -31.92
CA GLY A 31 20.68 -23.63 -31.16
C GLY A 31 20.52 -23.37 -29.66
N SER A 32 20.83 -22.17 -29.17
CA SER A 32 20.56 -21.80 -27.77
C SER A 32 19.07 -21.53 -27.54
N ILE A 33 18.59 -21.79 -26.32
CA ILE A 33 17.20 -21.56 -25.93
C ILE A 33 17.17 -20.36 -24.97
N ASP A 34 16.28 -19.40 -25.21
CA ASP A 34 16.04 -18.32 -24.26
C ASP A 34 15.25 -18.83 -23.04
N THR A 35 15.98 -19.38 -22.08
CA THR A 35 15.41 -19.99 -20.87
C THR A 35 14.62 -19.01 -20.02
N SER A 36 14.99 -17.72 -20.02
CA SER A 36 14.28 -16.68 -19.25
C SER A 36 12.92 -16.38 -19.86
N THR A 37 12.86 -16.19 -21.18
CA THR A 37 11.60 -15.98 -21.90
C THR A 37 10.68 -17.20 -21.78
N LEU A 38 11.23 -18.41 -21.90
CA LEU A 38 10.43 -19.63 -21.71
C LEU A 38 9.96 -19.81 -20.25
N ALA A 39 10.79 -19.46 -19.26
CA ALA A 39 10.38 -19.48 -17.86
C ALA A 39 9.26 -18.47 -17.55
N GLU A 40 9.23 -17.30 -18.19
CA GLU A 40 8.09 -16.36 -18.13
C GLU A 40 6.81 -16.98 -18.69
N TYR A 41 6.88 -17.69 -19.83
CA TYR A 41 5.71 -18.41 -20.36
C TYR A 41 5.18 -19.47 -19.39
N VAL A 42 6.07 -20.23 -18.75
CA VAL A 42 5.65 -21.23 -17.75
C VAL A 42 4.98 -20.56 -16.55
N TRP A 43 5.48 -19.42 -16.10
CA TRP A 43 4.86 -18.65 -15.02
C TRP A 43 3.46 -18.18 -15.42
N ALA A 44 3.33 -17.51 -16.57
CA ALA A 44 2.07 -17.03 -17.11
C ALA A 44 1.03 -18.15 -17.25
N LEU A 45 1.42 -19.27 -17.87
CA LEU A 45 0.57 -20.44 -18.04
C LEU A 45 0.14 -21.03 -16.70
N ARG A 46 1.03 -21.07 -15.70
CA ARG A 46 0.68 -21.56 -14.36
C ARG A 46 -0.39 -20.70 -13.69
N MET A 47 -0.30 -19.38 -13.80
CA MET A 47 -1.30 -18.46 -13.25
C MET A 47 -2.63 -18.62 -13.95
N GLN A 48 -2.63 -18.59 -15.29
CA GLN A 48 -3.82 -18.78 -16.11
C GLN A 48 -4.51 -20.14 -15.83
N LEU A 49 -3.74 -21.23 -15.74
CA LEU A 49 -4.26 -22.55 -15.42
C LEU A 49 -4.81 -22.62 -14.00
N ALA A 50 -4.15 -21.99 -13.02
CA ALA A 50 -4.65 -21.92 -11.65
C ALA A 50 -5.99 -21.19 -11.57
N ASP A 51 -6.16 -20.09 -12.32
CA ASP A 51 -7.43 -19.35 -12.38
C ASP A 51 -8.52 -20.14 -13.09
N THR A 52 -8.21 -20.76 -14.23
CA THR A 52 -9.15 -21.62 -14.97
C THR A 52 -9.64 -22.79 -14.11
N ILE A 53 -8.74 -23.40 -13.33
CA ILE A 53 -9.10 -24.48 -12.39
C ILE A 53 -9.96 -23.94 -11.22
N ARG A 54 -9.69 -22.74 -10.73
CA ARG A 54 -10.45 -22.12 -9.63
C ARG A 54 -11.85 -21.68 -10.08
N SER A 55 -11.98 -21.15 -11.29
CA SER A 55 -13.25 -20.67 -11.85
C SER A 55 -14.25 -21.80 -12.12
N ALA A 56 -13.77 -23.02 -12.30
CA ALA A 56 -14.61 -24.20 -12.50
C ALA A 56 -15.53 -24.51 -11.30
N GLY A 57 -15.22 -24.02 -10.09
CA GLY A 57 -15.94 -24.36 -8.86
C GLY A 57 -15.83 -25.87 -8.52
N GLY A 58 -16.58 -26.32 -7.52
CA GLY A 58 -16.75 -27.77 -7.30
C GLY A 58 -15.57 -28.56 -6.69
N GLY A 59 -15.74 -29.88 -6.63
CA GLY A 59 -14.77 -30.86 -6.11
C GLY A 59 -13.65 -31.22 -7.10
N LYS A 60 -12.66 -32.04 -6.68
CA LYS A 60 -11.49 -32.41 -7.51
C LYS A 60 -11.91 -32.96 -8.90
N GLU A 61 -12.90 -33.84 -8.93
CA GLU A 61 -13.38 -34.51 -10.15
C GLU A 61 -14.06 -33.53 -11.13
N GLU A 62 -14.88 -32.61 -10.62
CA GLU A 62 -15.56 -31.60 -11.44
C GLU A 62 -14.57 -30.63 -12.09
N ARG A 63 -13.52 -30.23 -11.36
CA ARG A 63 -12.47 -29.39 -11.91
C ARG A 63 -11.61 -30.11 -12.95
N ILE A 64 -11.31 -31.40 -12.74
CA ILE A 64 -10.59 -32.21 -13.74
C ILE A 64 -11.43 -32.32 -15.01
N GLN A 65 -12.73 -32.59 -14.88
CA GLN A 65 -13.63 -32.70 -16.02
C GLN A 65 -13.72 -31.37 -16.79
N HIS A 66 -13.87 -30.25 -16.08
CA HIS A 66 -13.91 -28.91 -16.68
C HIS A 66 -12.67 -28.60 -17.53
N VAL A 67 -11.48 -28.90 -17.01
CA VAL A 67 -10.21 -28.69 -17.73
C VAL A 67 -10.04 -29.69 -18.87
N THR A 68 -10.58 -30.90 -18.74
CA THR A 68 -10.52 -31.92 -19.80
C THR A 68 -11.43 -31.56 -20.97
N ASP A 69 -12.58 -30.95 -20.69
CA ASP A 69 -13.53 -30.50 -21.72
C ASP A 69 -13.09 -29.21 -22.41
N ASP A 70 -12.28 -28.38 -21.74
CA ASP A 70 -11.71 -27.16 -22.30
C ASP A 70 -10.47 -27.45 -23.16
N THR A 71 -10.63 -27.27 -24.47
CA THR A 71 -9.54 -27.47 -25.45
C THR A 71 -8.40 -26.46 -25.29
N GLN A 72 -8.70 -25.23 -24.89
CA GLN A 72 -7.69 -24.21 -24.63
C GLN A 72 -6.90 -24.55 -23.36
N ALA A 73 -7.58 -24.99 -22.30
CA ALA A 73 -6.91 -25.43 -21.07
C ALA A 73 -6.02 -26.66 -21.30
N ARG A 74 -6.47 -27.64 -22.10
CA ARG A 74 -5.65 -28.79 -22.49
C ARG A 74 -4.41 -28.39 -23.28
N PHE A 75 -4.53 -27.49 -24.25
CA PHE A 75 -3.37 -26.96 -24.96
C PHE A 75 -2.39 -26.22 -24.03
N SER A 76 -2.91 -25.39 -23.12
CA SER A 76 -2.09 -24.70 -22.11
C SER A 76 -1.36 -25.69 -21.18
N ILE A 77 -1.97 -26.82 -20.83
CA ILE A 77 -1.30 -27.90 -20.07
C ILE A 77 -0.23 -28.58 -20.92
N ALA A 78 -0.52 -28.89 -22.19
CA ALA A 78 0.47 -29.48 -23.10
C ALA A 78 1.70 -28.58 -23.23
N LEU A 79 1.48 -27.29 -23.42
CA LEU A 79 2.53 -26.28 -23.50
C LEU A 79 3.31 -26.15 -22.19
N TYR A 80 2.59 -26.08 -21.05
CA TYR A 80 3.21 -26.03 -19.73
C TYR A 80 4.13 -27.23 -19.46
N ARG A 81 3.70 -28.45 -19.82
CA ARG A 81 4.50 -29.67 -19.67
C ARG A 81 5.74 -29.67 -20.57
N GLN A 82 5.61 -29.27 -21.84
CA GLN A 82 6.74 -29.22 -22.76
C GLN A 82 7.78 -28.18 -22.33
N LEU A 83 7.35 -27.01 -21.86
CA LEU A 83 8.25 -25.98 -21.38
C LEU A 83 8.98 -26.40 -20.10
N LEU A 84 8.32 -27.08 -19.16
CA LEU A 84 8.99 -27.61 -17.95
C LEU A 84 10.01 -28.72 -18.25
N ALA A 85 9.87 -29.42 -19.38
CA ALA A 85 10.80 -30.46 -19.81
C ALA A 85 12.10 -29.90 -20.40
N VAL A 86 12.19 -28.58 -20.65
CA VAL A 86 13.42 -27.93 -21.10
C VAL A 86 14.38 -27.77 -19.92
N ASP A 87 15.62 -28.23 -20.10
CA ASP A 87 16.66 -28.18 -19.07
C ASP A 87 16.87 -26.76 -18.52
N GLY A 88 16.93 -26.65 -17.19
CA GLY A 88 17.18 -25.39 -16.48
C GLY A 88 15.94 -24.55 -16.16
N ILE A 89 14.83 -24.69 -16.91
CA ILE A 89 13.63 -23.86 -16.72
C ILE A 89 13.00 -24.05 -15.33
N GLN A 90 12.89 -25.30 -14.87
CA GLN A 90 12.31 -25.60 -13.55
C GLN A 90 13.10 -24.97 -12.40
N ASN A 91 14.43 -24.94 -12.50
CA ASN A 91 15.30 -24.33 -11.50
C ASN A 91 15.15 -22.81 -11.50
N THR A 92 15.16 -22.19 -12.68
CA THR A 92 14.92 -20.74 -12.85
C THR A 92 13.60 -20.33 -12.22
N ILE A 93 12.50 -21.01 -12.56
CA ILE A 93 11.17 -20.66 -12.01
C ILE A 93 11.13 -20.85 -10.49
N THR A 94 11.73 -21.92 -9.96
CA THR A 94 11.73 -22.16 -8.51
C THR A 94 12.49 -21.06 -7.77
N SER A 95 13.64 -20.65 -8.30
CA SER A 95 14.43 -19.53 -7.75
C SER A 95 13.65 -18.22 -7.80
N GLU A 96 13.09 -17.90 -8.97
CA GLU A 96 12.34 -16.65 -9.18
C GLU A 96 11.05 -16.59 -8.37
N TRP A 97 10.38 -17.73 -8.18
CA TRP A 97 9.25 -17.85 -7.26
C TRP A 97 9.69 -17.56 -5.83
N GLY A 98 10.80 -18.16 -5.38
CA GLY A 98 11.37 -17.90 -4.07
C GLY A 98 11.61 -16.41 -3.85
N ARG A 99 12.23 -15.74 -4.83
CA ARG A 99 12.49 -14.29 -4.82
C ARG A 99 11.20 -13.47 -4.70
N HIS A 100 10.20 -13.77 -5.52
CA HIS A 100 8.90 -13.08 -5.49
C HIS A 100 8.14 -13.27 -4.17
N ASN A 101 8.13 -14.49 -3.64
CA ASN A 101 7.52 -14.78 -2.34
C ASN A 101 8.22 -14.04 -1.20
N GLN A 102 9.55 -13.95 -1.26
CA GLN A 102 10.33 -13.26 -0.25
C GLN A 102 10.04 -11.75 -0.26
N GLU A 103 10.03 -11.10 -1.44
CA GLU A 103 9.65 -9.68 -1.56
C GLU A 103 8.26 -9.39 -0.99
N THR A 104 7.31 -10.30 -1.21
CA THR A 104 5.95 -10.15 -0.70
C THR A 104 5.91 -10.28 0.83
N LYS A 105 6.71 -11.18 1.41
CA LYS A 105 6.82 -11.35 2.87
C LYS A 105 7.48 -10.15 3.54
N ASP A 106 8.54 -9.61 2.94
CA ASP A 106 9.33 -8.52 3.52
C ASP A 106 8.53 -7.20 3.66
N LEU A 107 7.50 -7.03 2.82
CA LEU A 107 6.68 -5.82 2.79
C LEU A 107 5.34 -5.97 3.52
N ASN A 108 4.93 -7.19 3.85
CA ASN A 108 3.51 -7.54 4.04
C ASN A 108 2.79 -6.67 5.08
N SER A 109 3.38 -6.41 6.26
CA SER A 109 2.70 -5.59 7.28
C SER A 109 2.58 -4.11 6.89
N SER A 110 3.68 -3.50 6.43
CA SER A 110 3.70 -2.06 6.09
C SER A 110 2.98 -1.74 4.78
N TYR A 111 2.96 -2.67 3.83
CA TYR A 111 2.22 -2.53 2.58
C TYR A 111 0.72 -2.81 2.76
N GLU A 112 0.31 -3.74 3.64
CA GLU A 112 -1.10 -3.90 3.98
C GLU A 112 -1.65 -2.66 4.70
N ASP A 113 -0.88 -2.05 5.62
CA ASP A 113 -1.25 -0.77 6.22
C ASP A 113 -1.38 0.36 5.16
N TYR A 114 -0.49 0.38 4.18
CA TYR A 114 -0.58 1.29 3.03
C TYR A 114 -1.85 1.03 2.21
N LYS A 115 -2.13 -0.23 1.87
CA LYS A 115 -3.31 -0.65 1.10
C LYS A 115 -4.61 -0.33 1.82
N GLN A 116 -4.65 -0.49 3.13
CA GLN A 116 -5.81 -0.09 3.92
C GLN A 116 -6.07 1.41 3.79
N LYS A 117 -5.04 2.25 3.90
CA LYS A 117 -5.17 3.71 3.72
C LYS A 117 -5.51 4.10 2.28
N GLU A 118 -4.98 3.37 1.29
CA GLU A 118 -5.33 3.55 -0.12
C GLU A 118 -6.81 3.20 -0.37
N GLN A 119 -7.31 2.14 0.25
CA GLN A 119 -8.73 1.78 0.21
C GLN A 119 -9.60 2.83 0.92
N GLU A 120 -9.18 3.34 2.09
CA GLU A 120 -9.87 4.45 2.75
C GLU A 120 -9.93 5.70 1.86
N LEU A 121 -8.85 6.01 1.13
CA LEU A 121 -8.83 7.12 0.16
C LEU A 121 -9.78 6.87 -1.02
N ALA A 122 -9.83 5.64 -1.53
CA ALA A 122 -10.76 5.25 -2.59
C ALA A 122 -12.21 5.38 -2.13
N ASP A 123 -12.54 4.83 -0.96
CA ASP A 123 -13.89 4.90 -0.36
C ASP A 123 -14.33 6.36 -0.14
N CYS A 124 -13.45 7.21 0.41
CA CYS A 124 -13.73 8.64 0.56
C CYS A 124 -13.91 9.35 -0.80
N THR A 125 -13.13 8.97 -1.82
CA THR A 125 -13.25 9.53 -3.18
C THR A 125 -14.56 9.12 -3.83
N ASP A 126 -14.96 7.86 -3.70
CA ASP A 126 -16.21 7.33 -4.24
C ASP A 126 -17.42 7.94 -3.53
N GLU A 127 -17.34 8.11 -2.20
CA GLU A 127 -18.36 8.82 -1.44
C GLU A 127 -18.48 10.29 -1.86
N LEU A 128 -17.34 10.97 -2.11
CA LEU A 128 -17.34 12.33 -2.64
C LEU A 128 -17.96 12.36 -4.04
N ASN A 129 -17.54 11.48 -4.95
CA ASN A 129 -18.09 11.40 -6.31
C ASN A 129 -19.61 11.14 -6.30
N GLY A 130 -20.07 10.22 -5.44
CA GLY A 130 -21.49 9.95 -5.24
C GLY A 130 -22.27 11.17 -4.72
N LEU A 131 -21.70 11.90 -3.76
CA LEU A 131 -22.26 13.15 -3.25
C LEU A 131 -22.31 14.23 -4.34
N LEU A 132 -21.23 14.40 -5.10
CA LEU A 132 -21.17 15.36 -6.22
C LEU A 132 -22.22 15.00 -7.28
N ALA A 133 -22.40 13.72 -7.61
CA ALA A 133 -23.44 13.27 -8.54
C ALA A 133 -24.86 13.53 -8.00
N GLU A 134 -25.09 13.35 -6.69
CA GLU A 134 -26.37 13.69 -6.06
C GLU A 134 -26.63 15.20 -6.09
N MET A 135 -25.64 16.01 -5.73
CA MET A 135 -25.71 17.47 -5.81
C MET A 135 -25.96 17.92 -7.26
N PHE A 136 -25.33 17.26 -8.23
CA PHE A 136 -25.51 17.53 -9.65
C PHE A 136 -26.96 17.29 -10.11
N LYS A 137 -27.61 16.22 -9.62
CA LYS A 137 -29.03 15.95 -9.87
C LYS A 137 -29.97 17.02 -9.28
N GLN A 138 -29.49 17.82 -8.32
CA GLN A 138 -30.25 18.86 -7.63
C GLN A 138 -29.89 20.29 -8.12
N VAL A 139 -29.05 20.43 -9.15
CA VAL A 139 -28.61 21.72 -9.70
C VAL A 139 -29.80 22.61 -10.05
N GLY A 140 -29.83 23.81 -9.46
CA GLY A 140 -30.95 24.76 -9.55
C GLY A 140 -31.81 24.87 -8.28
N LYS A 141 -31.55 24.03 -7.27
CA LYS A 141 -32.02 24.20 -5.88
C LYS A 141 -30.86 24.70 -5.01
N GLU A 142 -31.14 25.39 -3.91
CA GLU A 142 -30.08 25.71 -2.95
C GLU A 142 -29.51 24.40 -2.38
N PRO A 143 -28.18 24.18 -2.46
CA PRO A 143 -27.57 22.99 -1.90
C PRO A 143 -27.78 22.95 -0.39
N GLN A 144 -28.11 21.78 0.15
CA GLN A 144 -28.35 21.66 1.58
C GLN A 144 -27.04 21.91 2.35
N MET A 145 -27.10 22.65 3.46
CA MET A 145 -25.92 22.91 4.29
C MET A 145 -25.20 21.62 4.74
N THR A 146 -25.95 20.53 4.91
CA THR A 146 -25.42 19.20 5.22
C THR A 146 -24.59 18.62 4.09
N GLN A 147 -25.00 18.79 2.83
CA GLN A 147 -24.24 18.35 1.65
C GLN A 147 -22.96 19.15 1.50
N LEU A 148 -23.01 20.48 1.68
CA LEU A 148 -21.82 21.34 1.65
C LEU A 148 -20.82 21.00 2.75
N ALA A 149 -21.30 20.77 3.98
CA ALA A 149 -20.46 20.37 5.10
C ALA A 149 -19.82 18.98 4.87
N LYS A 150 -20.60 18.01 4.36
CA LYS A 150 -20.11 16.67 4.03
C LYS A 150 -19.04 16.71 2.94
N ARG A 151 -19.27 17.50 1.88
CA ARG A 151 -18.29 17.74 0.82
C ARG A 151 -16.97 18.27 1.37
N ALA A 152 -17.01 19.36 2.15
CA ALA A 152 -15.80 19.97 2.71
C ALA A 152 -15.04 19.01 3.65
N LEU A 153 -15.76 18.17 4.40
CA LEU A 153 -15.15 17.15 5.26
C LEU A 153 -14.43 16.08 4.42
N LEU A 154 -15.09 15.54 3.40
CA LEU A 154 -14.53 14.52 2.50
C LEU A 154 -13.32 15.07 1.73
N GLU A 155 -13.40 16.28 1.18
CA GLU A 155 -12.28 16.94 0.50
C GLU A 155 -11.06 17.05 1.44
N ARG A 156 -11.27 17.46 2.70
CA ARG A 156 -10.20 17.54 3.70
C ARG A 156 -9.61 16.16 4.05
N GLN A 157 -10.45 15.15 4.24
CA GLN A 157 -10.01 13.78 4.55
C GLN A 157 -9.18 13.20 3.40
N ILE A 158 -9.64 13.39 2.15
CA ILE A 158 -8.93 12.98 0.94
C ILE A 158 -7.53 13.62 0.89
N THR A 159 -7.43 14.92 1.14
CA THR A 159 -6.13 15.62 1.18
C THR A 159 -5.20 15.04 2.26
N GLN A 160 -5.71 14.83 3.48
CA GLN A 160 -4.91 14.27 4.59
C GLN A 160 -4.43 12.85 4.31
N LEU A 161 -5.29 12.01 3.72
CA LEU A 161 -4.93 10.64 3.33
C LEU A 161 -3.90 10.64 2.20
N GLN A 162 -4.06 11.50 1.19
CA GLN A 162 -3.08 11.69 0.12
C GLN A 162 -1.71 12.10 0.66
N GLU A 163 -1.64 13.12 1.52
CA GLU A 163 -0.39 13.55 2.15
C GLU A 163 0.28 12.43 2.97
N THR A 164 -0.52 11.61 3.66
CA THR A 164 -0.03 10.47 4.45
C THR A 164 0.54 9.38 3.54
N LEU A 165 -0.17 9.04 2.47
CA LEU A 165 0.26 8.05 1.49
C LEU A 165 1.53 8.51 0.75
N ASP A 166 1.57 9.76 0.31
CA ASP A 166 2.74 10.35 -0.36
C ASP A 166 3.96 10.39 0.58
N SER A 167 3.76 10.75 1.85
CA SER A 167 4.83 10.69 2.87
C SER A 167 5.36 9.26 3.06
N THR A 168 4.47 8.27 3.03
CA THR A 168 4.85 6.85 3.19
C THR A 168 5.67 6.38 1.99
N ARG A 169 5.24 6.72 0.77
CA ARG A 169 5.99 6.43 -0.47
C ARG A 169 7.37 7.07 -0.46
N LEU A 170 7.48 8.31 0.00
CA LEU A 170 8.76 9.01 0.08
C LEU A 170 9.72 8.36 1.09
N LYS A 171 9.20 7.82 2.19
CA LYS A 171 10.00 7.19 3.27
C LYS A 171 10.41 5.76 2.97
N SER A 172 9.67 5.05 2.10
CA SER A 172 9.91 3.63 1.81
C SER A 172 9.97 3.36 0.30
N PRO A 173 11.19 3.33 -0.29
CA PRO A 173 11.43 2.95 -1.69
C PRO A 173 10.70 1.68 -2.15
N ASP A 174 10.68 0.66 -1.29
CA ASP A 174 10.12 -0.65 -1.65
C ASP A 174 8.59 -0.62 -1.69
N ILE A 175 7.96 0.12 -0.77
CA ILE A 175 6.51 0.35 -0.80
C ILE A 175 6.17 1.19 -2.04
N ALA A 176 6.93 2.26 -2.31
CA ALA A 176 6.71 3.08 -3.49
C ALA A 176 6.81 2.29 -4.80
N ALA A 177 7.81 1.39 -4.90
CA ALA A 177 7.95 0.50 -6.04
C ALA A 177 6.75 -0.44 -6.17
N ARG A 178 6.32 -1.07 -5.08
CA ARG A 178 5.16 -1.97 -5.13
C ARG A 178 3.88 -1.25 -5.52
N VAL A 179 3.68 -0.03 -5.04
CA VAL A 179 2.52 0.82 -5.38
C VAL A 179 2.53 1.20 -6.86
N GLU A 180 3.68 1.59 -7.40
CA GLU A 180 3.80 1.92 -8.83
C GLU A 180 3.63 0.69 -9.73
N TYR A 181 4.04 -0.50 -9.27
CA TYR A 181 3.70 -1.76 -9.93
C TYR A 181 2.19 -1.97 -9.99
N ASP A 182 1.47 -1.88 -8.86
CA ASP A 182 0.02 -2.08 -8.85
C ASP A 182 -0.69 -1.03 -9.71
N THR A 183 -0.21 0.22 -9.69
CA THR A 183 -0.73 1.31 -10.52
C THR A 183 -0.56 0.98 -12.00
N THR A 184 0.58 0.45 -12.39
CA THR A 184 0.86 0.03 -13.78
C THR A 184 -0.03 -1.15 -14.20
N VAL A 185 -0.25 -2.13 -13.31
CA VAL A 185 -1.19 -3.24 -13.53
C VAL A 185 -2.61 -2.74 -13.74
N GLU A 186 -3.05 -1.80 -12.90
CA GLU A 186 -4.38 -1.19 -13.02
C GLU A 186 -4.52 -0.41 -14.32
N TYR A 187 -3.50 0.33 -14.74
CA TYR A 187 -3.49 1.00 -16.04
C TYR A 187 -3.55 0.02 -17.22
N ALA A 188 -2.83 -1.11 -17.15
CA ALA A 188 -2.91 -2.15 -18.17
C ALA A 188 -4.32 -2.75 -18.26
N ARG A 189 -4.97 -2.97 -17.11
CA ARG A 189 -6.36 -3.43 -17.02
C ARG A 189 -7.33 -2.42 -17.62
N GLN A 190 -7.15 -1.13 -17.33
CA GLN A 190 -7.97 -0.06 -17.91
C GLN A 190 -7.81 0.02 -19.43
N LEU A 191 -6.59 0.00 -19.97
CA LEU A 191 -6.36 -0.05 -21.42
C LEU A 191 -7.11 -1.20 -22.09
N ARG A 192 -7.06 -2.40 -21.50
CA ARG A 192 -7.75 -3.56 -22.06
C ARG A 192 -9.26 -3.46 -22.00
N THR A 193 -9.81 -2.91 -20.91
CA THR A 193 -11.25 -2.94 -20.64
C THR A 193 -11.99 -1.74 -21.25
N SER A 194 -11.41 -0.55 -21.18
CA SER A 194 -12.04 0.70 -21.61
C SER A 194 -11.31 1.41 -22.75
N GLY A 195 -10.07 1.00 -23.07
CA GLY A 195 -9.22 1.72 -24.02
C GLY A 195 -8.76 3.11 -23.52
N PHE A 196 -8.94 3.41 -22.23
CA PHE A 196 -8.63 4.71 -21.63
C PHE A 196 -8.01 4.54 -20.24
N ILE A 197 -6.92 5.25 -19.97
CA ILE A 197 -6.27 5.26 -18.65
C ILE A 197 -6.66 6.51 -17.88
N TRP A 198 -7.12 6.30 -16.65
CA TRP A 198 -7.28 7.33 -15.64
C TRP A 198 -5.93 7.65 -14.97
N THR A 199 -5.07 8.37 -15.69
CA THR A 199 -3.80 8.88 -15.13
C THR A 199 -4.06 9.94 -14.05
N LYS A 200 -3.03 10.34 -13.31
CA LYS A 200 -3.15 11.35 -12.25
C LYS A 200 -3.77 12.66 -12.79
N SER A 201 -3.27 13.16 -13.92
CA SER A 201 -3.78 14.37 -14.57
C SER A 201 -5.22 14.21 -15.06
N ARG A 202 -5.60 13.04 -15.59
CA ARG A 202 -6.98 12.79 -16.05
C ARG A 202 -7.98 12.68 -14.89
N LYS A 203 -7.57 12.09 -13.77
CA LYS A 203 -8.39 12.06 -12.54
C LYS A 203 -8.58 13.46 -11.95
N GLU A 204 -7.57 14.32 -11.99
CA GLU A 204 -7.71 15.73 -11.60
C GLU A 204 -8.67 16.48 -12.52
N LEU A 205 -8.54 16.32 -13.84
CA LEU A 205 -9.46 16.92 -14.80
C LEU A 205 -10.92 16.47 -14.57
N LEU A 206 -11.15 15.19 -14.28
CA LEU A 206 -12.47 14.66 -13.91
C LEU A 206 -13.05 15.43 -12.70
N ARG A 207 -12.26 15.58 -11.63
CA ARG A 207 -12.67 16.32 -10.43
C ARG A 207 -12.97 17.79 -10.72
N THR A 208 -12.17 18.44 -11.58
CA THR A 208 -12.40 19.82 -12.01
C THR A 208 -13.71 19.95 -12.80
N VAL A 209 -13.98 19.04 -13.74
CA VAL A 209 -15.23 19.02 -14.52
C VAL A 209 -16.43 18.81 -13.60
N LEU A 210 -16.36 17.83 -12.69
CA LEU A 210 -17.43 17.53 -11.74
C LEU A 210 -17.72 18.70 -10.80
N THR A 211 -16.67 19.35 -10.29
CA THR A 211 -16.80 20.53 -9.43
C THR A 211 -17.41 21.71 -10.19
N GLY A 212 -16.99 21.92 -11.44
CA GLY A 212 -17.56 22.95 -12.31
C GLY A 212 -19.01 22.68 -12.69
N ALA A 213 -19.37 21.42 -12.90
CA ALA A 213 -20.73 21.00 -13.21
C ALA A 213 -21.74 21.27 -12.08
N LEU A 214 -21.26 21.44 -10.83
CA LEU A 214 -22.08 21.86 -9.69
C LEU A 214 -22.43 23.36 -9.66
N THR A 215 -21.83 24.16 -10.55
CA THR A 215 -22.27 25.55 -10.72
C THR A 215 -23.73 25.58 -11.20
N SER A 216 -24.38 26.75 -11.10
CA SER A 216 -25.79 26.89 -11.46
C SER A 216 -26.12 26.63 -12.94
N ARG A 217 -25.13 26.25 -13.78
CA ARG A 217 -25.28 26.00 -15.21
C ARG A 217 -24.69 24.62 -15.59
N PRO A 218 -25.39 23.80 -16.38
CA PRO A 218 -24.93 22.47 -16.78
C PRO A 218 -23.96 22.54 -17.99
N VAL A 219 -22.96 23.42 -17.95
CA VAL A 219 -22.05 23.66 -19.09
C VAL A 219 -20.58 23.65 -18.65
N ALA A 220 -19.73 22.99 -19.44
CA ALA A 220 -18.27 23.08 -19.33
C ALA A 220 -17.62 23.01 -20.71
N ALA A 221 -16.38 23.50 -20.81
CA ALA A 221 -15.57 23.45 -22.03
C ALA A 221 -14.25 22.73 -21.76
N LEU A 222 -13.90 21.79 -22.63
CA LEU A 222 -12.61 21.12 -22.71
C LEU A 222 -11.80 21.77 -23.85
N MET A 223 -10.88 22.66 -23.48
CA MET A 223 -10.03 23.38 -24.42
C MET A 223 -8.63 22.76 -24.44
N GLY A 224 -8.07 22.51 -25.61
CA GLY A 224 -6.70 21.99 -25.70
C GLY A 224 -6.30 21.66 -27.12
N GLU A 225 -5.04 21.29 -27.32
CA GLU A 225 -4.52 20.96 -28.63
C GLU A 225 -5.15 19.69 -29.25
N THR A 226 -5.06 19.56 -30.57
CA THR A 226 -5.51 18.35 -31.28
C THR A 226 -4.73 17.13 -30.76
N GLY A 227 -5.40 15.99 -30.54
CA GLY A 227 -4.72 14.80 -30.00
C GLY A 227 -4.40 14.85 -28.49
N SER A 228 -4.84 15.88 -27.75
CA SER A 228 -4.66 15.91 -26.29
C SER A 228 -5.60 14.96 -25.51
N GLY A 229 -6.45 14.20 -26.21
CA GLY A 229 -7.36 13.22 -25.62
C GLY A 229 -8.74 13.76 -25.20
N LYS A 230 -9.16 14.95 -25.67
CA LYS A 230 -10.46 15.57 -25.34
C LYS A 230 -11.66 14.64 -25.55
N THR A 231 -11.76 14.03 -26.73
CA THR A 231 -12.87 13.12 -27.09
C THR A 231 -12.87 11.86 -26.22
N ALA A 232 -11.68 11.32 -25.94
CA ALA A 232 -11.53 10.15 -25.06
C ALA A 232 -11.93 10.48 -23.62
N MET A 233 -11.51 11.65 -23.11
CA MET A 233 -11.89 12.17 -21.80
C MET A 233 -13.41 12.37 -21.71
N ALA A 234 -14.06 12.95 -22.72
CA ALA A 234 -15.51 13.14 -22.73
C ALA A 234 -16.28 11.81 -22.70
N ARG A 235 -15.78 10.78 -23.40
CA ARG A 235 -16.34 9.43 -23.35
C ARG A 235 -16.19 8.80 -21.97
N ALA A 236 -14.98 8.81 -21.42
CA ALA A 236 -14.67 8.25 -20.12
C ALA A 236 -15.49 8.93 -19.00
N LEU A 237 -15.56 10.26 -19.03
CA LEU A 237 -16.39 11.07 -18.13
C LEU A 237 -17.88 10.72 -18.21
N SER A 238 -18.43 10.53 -19.40
CA SER A 238 -19.84 10.17 -19.58
C SER A 238 -20.14 8.78 -19.02
N ILE A 239 -19.23 7.82 -19.22
CA ILE A 239 -19.36 6.48 -18.65
C ILE A 239 -19.30 6.56 -17.12
N GLU A 240 -18.40 7.38 -16.56
CA GLU A 240 -18.24 7.56 -15.12
C GLU A 240 -19.50 8.16 -14.47
N ILE A 241 -20.08 9.21 -15.07
CA ILE A 241 -21.19 9.97 -14.46
C ILE A 241 -22.56 9.38 -14.81
N ALA A 242 -22.72 8.90 -16.04
CA ALA A 242 -24.01 8.51 -16.60
C ALA A 242 -24.08 7.03 -17.02
N SER A 243 -23.00 6.25 -16.83
CA SER A 243 -22.92 4.83 -17.21
C SER A 243 -23.24 4.56 -18.68
N GLN A 244 -23.01 5.55 -19.55
CA GLN A 244 -23.28 5.46 -20.99
C GLN A 244 -22.33 6.38 -21.77
N GLU A 245 -22.13 6.08 -23.06
CA GLU A 245 -21.42 6.97 -23.96
C GLU A 245 -22.14 8.32 -24.13
N PRO A 246 -21.39 9.41 -24.40
CA PRO A 246 -21.98 10.72 -24.60
C PRO A 246 -22.72 10.77 -25.94
N GLU A 247 -23.80 11.51 -25.98
CA GLU A 247 -24.37 11.98 -27.25
C GLU A 247 -23.37 12.94 -27.89
N ARG A 248 -22.88 12.64 -29.10
CA ARG A 248 -21.81 13.41 -29.74
C ARG A 248 -22.24 14.01 -31.07
N THR A 249 -21.82 15.24 -31.31
CA THR A 249 -21.77 15.87 -32.63
C THR A 249 -20.40 16.46 -32.88
N VAL A 250 -20.09 16.75 -34.15
CA VAL A 250 -18.86 17.44 -34.54
C VAL A 250 -19.27 18.79 -35.14
N GLY A 251 -18.64 19.86 -34.69
CA GLY A 251 -18.82 21.22 -35.19
C GLY A 251 -18.51 21.32 -36.68
N GLY A 252 -19.12 22.31 -37.32
CA GLY A 252 -18.93 22.61 -38.74
C GLY A 252 -19.95 23.64 -39.22
N ASP A 253 -19.73 24.15 -40.43
CA ASP A 253 -20.49 25.27 -41.00
C ASP A 253 -21.97 24.94 -41.30
N GLU A 254 -22.32 23.66 -41.43
CA GLU A 254 -23.64 23.24 -41.95
C GLU A 254 -24.66 22.79 -40.90
N GLU A 255 -24.24 22.49 -39.67
CA GLU A 255 -25.17 22.01 -38.63
C GLU A 255 -25.93 23.16 -37.97
N LYS A 256 -27.17 23.38 -38.44
CA LYS A 256 -28.13 24.29 -37.80
C LYS A 256 -28.50 23.79 -36.42
N PHE A 257 -28.52 24.67 -35.42
CA PHE A 257 -28.95 24.41 -34.04
C PHE A 257 -30.21 23.53 -33.95
N LYS A 258 -31.20 23.80 -34.82
CA LYS A 258 -32.45 23.03 -34.87
C LYS A 258 -32.24 21.51 -35.06
N LYS A 259 -31.24 21.07 -35.83
CA LYS A 259 -30.95 19.64 -36.06
C LYS A 259 -30.40 18.93 -34.82
N LEU A 260 -29.75 19.68 -33.91
CA LEU A 260 -29.29 19.15 -32.63
C LEU A 260 -30.47 18.80 -31.72
N LEU A 261 -31.61 19.47 -31.92
CA LEU A 261 -32.81 19.30 -31.12
C LEU A 261 -33.80 18.34 -31.77
N VAL A 262 -34.17 18.57 -33.02
CA VAL A 262 -35.26 17.85 -33.69
C VAL A 262 -34.93 17.55 -35.14
N ILE A 263 -35.23 16.33 -35.55
CA ILE A 263 -35.11 15.83 -36.91
C ILE A 263 -36.50 15.37 -37.36
N PRO A 264 -37.10 16.05 -38.37
CA PRO A 264 -38.39 15.62 -38.92
C PRO A 264 -38.31 14.17 -39.44
N SER A 265 -39.31 13.36 -39.08
CA SER A 265 -39.42 11.95 -39.48
C SER A 265 -40.88 11.61 -39.82
N PHE A 266 -41.08 10.50 -40.50
CA PHE A 266 -42.40 10.00 -40.88
C PHE A 266 -42.42 8.49 -40.74
N ASP A 267 -43.44 7.93 -40.09
CA ASP A 267 -43.80 6.52 -40.24
C ASP A 267 -45.03 6.39 -41.15
N ARG A 268 -45.48 5.17 -41.46
CA ARG A 268 -46.59 4.95 -42.42
C ARG A 268 -47.92 5.60 -41.99
N GLU A 269 -48.07 6.04 -40.75
CA GLU A 269 -49.32 6.52 -40.16
C GLU A 269 -49.26 7.99 -39.70
N GLN A 270 -48.08 8.54 -39.38
CA GLN A 270 -47.95 9.93 -38.91
C GLN A 270 -46.57 10.57 -39.14
N SER A 271 -46.57 11.90 -39.31
CA SER A 271 -45.35 12.71 -39.21
C SER A 271 -45.01 12.93 -37.75
N PHE A 272 -43.75 12.71 -37.38
CA PHE A 272 -43.29 12.92 -36.02
C PHE A 272 -41.87 13.47 -35.96
N SER A 273 -41.49 13.98 -34.80
CA SER A 273 -40.17 14.54 -34.50
C SER A 273 -39.27 13.51 -33.82
N LYS A 274 -38.19 13.09 -34.49
CA LYS A 274 -37.08 12.38 -33.82
C LYS A 274 -36.22 13.37 -33.06
N TYR A 275 -35.77 13.00 -31.87
CA TYR A 275 -34.93 13.87 -31.06
C TYR A 275 -33.48 13.78 -31.54
N GLY A 276 -32.90 14.96 -31.77
CA GLY A 276 -31.48 15.13 -32.07
C GLY A 276 -30.62 14.89 -30.83
N ALA A 277 -29.31 14.75 -31.04
CA ALA A 277 -28.37 14.32 -30.00
C ALA A 277 -28.44 15.17 -28.71
N LEU A 278 -28.58 16.49 -28.83
CA LEU A 278 -28.70 17.38 -27.68
C LEU A 278 -30.01 17.17 -26.92
N LEU A 279 -31.14 17.06 -27.62
CA LEU A 279 -32.44 16.85 -26.96
C LEU A 279 -32.55 15.45 -26.33
N ARG A 280 -31.94 14.43 -26.94
CA ARG A 280 -31.82 13.09 -26.35
C ARG A 280 -31.02 13.10 -25.06
N ALA A 281 -29.92 13.85 -25.00
CA ALA A 281 -29.12 14.00 -23.79
C ALA A 281 -29.88 14.73 -22.66
N ILE A 282 -30.71 15.72 -23.01
CA ILE A 282 -31.53 16.48 -22.04
C ILE A 282 -32.69 15.64 -21.50
N THR A 283 -33.38 14.88 -22.36
CA THR A 283 -34.69 14.29 -22.06
C THR A 283 -34.67 12.77 -21.87
N GLY A 284 -33.63 12.07 -22.32
CA GLY A 284 -33.57 10.60 -22.30
C GLY A 284 -34.54 9.90 -23.27
N LYS A 285 -35.28 10.66 -24.08
CA LYS A 285 -36.20 10.18 -25.12
C LYS A 285 -35.53 10.17 -26.48
N ASN A 286 -36.00 9.31 -27.39
CA ASN A 286 -35.57 9.22 -28.78
C ASN A 286 -36.50 9.97 -29.73
N SER A 287 -37.75 10.19 -29.35
CA SER A 287 -38.75 10.89 -30.17
C SER A 287 -39.87 11.52 -29.33
N GLU A 288 -40.68 12.37 -29.97
CA GLU A 288 -41.89 12.94 -29.35
C GLU A 288 -42.98 11.89 -29.07
N LEU A 289 -42.89 10.70 -29.66
CA LEU A 289 -43.84 9.60 -29.46
C LEU A 289 -43.53 8.78 -28.20
N ASP A 290 -42.37 9.00 -27.57
CA ASP A 290 -41.94 8.23 -26.41
C ASP A 290 -42.71 8.70 -25.16
N GLU A 291 -43.61 7.86 -24.64
CA GLU A 291 -44.41 8.17 -23.43
C GLU A 291 -43.54 8.35 -22.18
N SER A 292 -42.40 7.66 -22.12
CA SER A 292 -41.45 7.74 -21.02
C SER A 292 -40.01 7.69 -21.55
N PRO A 293 -39.06 8.33 -20.84
CA PRO A 293 -37.66 8.29 -21.25
C PRO A 293 -37.10 6.88 -21.14
N THR A 294 -36.26 6.50 -22.09
CA THR A 294 -35.57 5.19 -22.11
C THR A 294 -34.37 5.14 -21.18
N ARG A 295 -33.90 6.30 -20.72
CA ARG A 295 -32.72 6.49 -19.87
C ARG A 295 -32.79 7.84 -19.14
N GLY A 296 -31.88 8.09 -18.21
CA GLY A 296 -31.71 9.40 -17.57
C GLY A 296 -31.16 10.48 -18.50
N GLY A 297 -31.01 11.70 -17.98
CA GLY A 297 -30.21 12.72 -18.65
C GLY A 297 -28.75 12.29 -18.74
N GLY A 298 -28.03 12.77 -19.75
CA GLY A 298 -26.66 12.35 -20.03
C GLY A 298 -25.75 13.46 -20.51
N VAL A 299 -24.52 13.10 -20.84
CA VAL A 299 -23.54 14.04 -21.38
C VAL A 299 -23.78 14.24 -22.87
N PHE A 300 -23.87 15.50 -23.29
CA PHE A 300 -23.76 15.89 -24.69
C PHE A 300 -22.37 16.47 -24.93
N PHE A 301 -21.61 15.89 -25.85
CA PHE A 301 -20.29 16.35 -26.26
C PHE A 301 -20.35 16.99 -27.66
N ASP A 302 -20.22 18.32 -27.70
CA ASP A 302 -20.09 19.09 -28.93
C ASP A 302 -18.61 19.20 -29.29
N ASP A 303 -18.12 18.25 -30.06
CA ASP A 303 -16.73 18.22 -30.50
C ASP A 303 -16.46 19.34 -31.50
N GLU A 304 -15.27 19.92 -31.49
CA GLU A 304 -14.92 21.07 -32.34
C GLU A 304 -15.92 22.26 -32.28
N PHE A 305 -16.52 22.54 -31.12
CA PHE A 305 -17.49 23.60 -30.89
C PHE A 305 -17.10 24.96 -31.50
N ASN A 306 -15.82 25.31 -31.44
CA ASN A 306 -15.33 26.59 -31.92
C ASN A 306 -15.16 26.69 -33.44
N THR A 307 -15.41 25.61 -34.20
CA THR A 307 -15.53 25.67 -35.66
C THR A 307 -16.93 26.12 -36.10
N ARG A 308 -17.93 26.09 -35.21
CA ARG A 308 -19.29 26.58 -35.52
C ARG A 308 -19.28 28.10 -35.67
N PRO A 309 -20.18 28.70 -36.47
CA PRO A 309 -20.34 30.14 -36.50
C PRO A 309 -20.64 30.73 -35.12
N THR A 310 -20.05 31.88 -34.77
CA THR A 310 -20.21 32.53 -33.46
C THR A 310 -21.68 32.74 -33.06
N SER A 311 -22.57 32.99 -34.03
CA SER A 311 -24.02 33.11 -33.79
C SER A 311 -24.65 31.80 -33.32
N VAL A 312 -24.24 30.66 -33.89
CA VAL A 312 -24.74 29.33 -33.54
C VAL A 312 -24.21 28.90 -32.18
N GLN A 313 -22.92 29.15 -31.92
CA GLN A 313 -22.30 28.94 -30.61
C GLN A 313 -23.10 29.64 -29.49
N ARG A 314 -23.46 30.91 -29.71
CA ARG A 314 -24.25 31.71 -28.77
C ARG A 314 -25.67 31.17 -28.58
N GLU A 315 -26.33 30.75 -29.66
CA GLU A 315 -27.69 30.21 -29.63
C GLU A 315 -27.74 28.90 -28.81
N ILE A 316 -26.81 27.99 -29.07
CA ILE A 316 -26.69 26.72 -28.33
C ILE A 316 -26.46 27.01 -26.85
N LEU A 317 -25.42 27.78 -26.51
CA LEU A 317 -25.06 28.00 -25.11
C LEU A 317 -26.12 28.72 -24.31
N LYS A 318 -26.78 29.73 -24.86
CA LYS A 318 -27.88 30.41 -24.16
C LYS A 318 -29.01 29.44 -23.85
N PHE A 319 -29.36 28.57 -24.79
CA PHE A 319 -30.38 27.56 -24.55
C PHE A 319 -29.96 26.56 -23.46
N VAL A 320 -28.79 25.93 -23.59
CA VAL A 320 -28.38 24.89 -22.62
C VAL A 320 -28.06 25.44 -21.24
N ALA A 321 -27.59 26.69 -21.14
CA ALA A 321 -27.31 27.35 -19.87
C ALA A 321 -28.59 27.65 -19.06
N GLU A 322 -29.78 27.64 -19.68
CA GLU A 322 -31.08 27.81 -19.04
C GLU A 322 -31.75 26.48 -18.66
N ILE A 323 -31.28 25.35 -19.19
CA ILE A 323 -31.81 24.02 -18.88
C ILE A 323 -31.55 23.67 -17.42
N ARG A 324 -32.62 23.28 -16.70
CA ARG A 324 -32.55 22.86 -15.29
C ARG A 324 -33.31 21.55 -15.10
N PRO A 325 -32.74 20.57 -14.37
CA PRO A 325 -33.43 19.32 -14.04
C PRO A 325 -34.84 19.55 -13.48
N GLY A 326 -35.81 18.81 -13.99
CA GLY A 326 -37.22 18.83 -13.58
C GLY A 326 -38.03 20.04 -14.08
N ARG A 327 -37.41 20.99 -14.81
CA ARG A 327 -38.16 22.08 -15.46
C ARG A 327 -38.57 21.70 -16.87
N SER A 328 -39.80 22.09 -17.24
CA SER A 328 -40.27 21.99 -18.61
C SER A 328 -39.77 23.17 -19.44
N PHE A 329 -39.44 22.92 -20.69
CA PHE A 329 -39.01 23.92 -21.67
C PHE A 329 -39.65 23.62 -23.03
N THR A 330 -39.88 24.67 -23.82
CA THR A 330 -40.31 24.53 -25.20
C THR A 330 -39.09 24.34 -26.09
N VAL A 331 -39.10 23.30 -26.92
CA VAL A 331 -38.01 23.01 -27.85
C VAL A 331 -37.96 24.11 -28.93
N PRO A 332 -36.84 24.86 -29.06
CA PRO A 332 -36.73 25.98 -29.98
C PRO A 332 -37.18 25.68 -31.42
N GLY A 333 -38.07 26.54 -31.95
CA GLY A 333 -38.58 26.42 -33.32
C GLY A 333 -39.58 25.29 -33.54
N THR A 334 -40.22 24.81 -32.47
CA THR A 334 -41.31 23.80 -32.46
C THR A 334 -42.31 24.10 -31.33
N ASP A 335 -43.46 23.42 -31.33
CA ASP A 335 -44.46 23.47 -30.25
C ASP A 335 -44.26 22.36 -29.19
N ILE A 336 -43.18 21.59 -29.29
CA ILE A 336 -42.88 20.46 -28.40
C ILE A 336 -42.46 21.00 -27.03
N VAL A 337 -43.10 20.49 -25.96
CA VAL A 337 -42.75 20.79 -24.57
C VAL A 337 -42.17 19.54 -23.94
N GLU A 338 -40.95 19.64 -23.43
CA GLU A 338 -40.26 18.55 -22.76
C GLU A 338 -39.78 18.93 -21.38
N THR A 339 -39.50 17.92 -20.54
CA THR A 339 -38.94 18.11 -19.21
C THR A 339 -37.49 17.63 -19.20
N ALA A 340 -36.59 18.49 -18.74
CA ALA A 340 -35.19 18.14 -18.61
C ALA A 340 -34.99 17.12 -17.47
N LEU A 341 -34.28 16.03 -17.75
CA LEU A 341 -33.97 15.02 -16.75
C LEU A 341 -32.71 15.39 -15.96
N PRO A 342 -32.59 14.94 -14.69
CA PRO A 342 -31.33 15.03 -13.95
C PRO A 342 -30.20 14.29 -14.67
N GLY A 343 -28.96 14.78 -14.51
CA GLY A 343 -27.77 14.16 -15.11
C GLY A 343 -27.32 14.77 -16.45
N PHE A 344 -28.04 15.76 -16.97
CA PHE A 344 -27.64 16.45 -18.21
C PHE A 344 -26.42 17.37 -18.01
N LEU A 345 -25.37 17.16 -18.82
CA LEU A 345 -24.20 18.03 -18.90
C LEU A 345 -23.87 18.33 -20.37
N TYR A 346 -23.70 19.61 -20.69
CA TYR A 346 -23.18 20.06 -21.98
C TYR A 346 -21.67 20.25 -21.89
N LEU A 347 -20.92 19.52 -22.72
CA LEU A 347 -19.47 19.61 -22.86
C LEU A 347 -19.11 20.12 -24.25
N ALA A 348 -18.49 21.29 -24.33
CA ALA A 348 -17.88 21.77 -25.57
C ALA A 348 -16.42 21.30 -25.66
N GLY A 349 -16.02 20.67 -26.76
CA GLY A 349 -14.62 20.43 -27.10
C GLY A 349 -14.11 21.50 -28.07
N GLY A 350 -12.91 22.04 -27.86
CA GLY A 350 -12.34 23.00 -28.80
C GLY A 350 -10.83 23.12 -28.72
N ASN A 351 -10.23 23.63 -29.80
CA ASN A 351 -8.82 24.01 -29.81
C ASN A 351 -8.72 25.53 -29.61
N PRO A 352 -7.95 26.06 -28.66
CA PRO A 352 -7.84 27.50 -28.46
C PRO A 352 -7.30 28.20 -29.73
N PRO A 353 -7.65 29.48 -29.97
CA PRO A 353 -7.00 30.27 -31.00
C PRO A 353 -5.50 30.36 -30.70
N SER A 354 -4.67 30.06 -31.68
CA SER A 354 -3.20 30.12 -31.60
C SER A 354 -2.65 30.57 -32.95
N GLU A 355 -1.33 30.80 -33.04
CA GLU A 355 -0.67 31.11 -34.32
C GLU A 355 -0.93 30.03 -35.40
N ARG A 356 -1.27 28.80 -34.98
CA ARG A 356 -1.57 27.67 -35.87
C ARG A 356 -3.03 27.56 -36.29
N TYR A 357 -3.96 27.96 -35.43
CA TYR A 357 -5.39 27.88 -35.72
C TYR A 357 -5.93 29.27 -35.98
N ASP A 358 -6.10 29.64 -37.24
CA ASP A 358 -6.89 30.80 -37.65
C ASP A 358 -8.38 30.50 -37.42
N ARG A 359 -8.79 30.62 -36.15
CA ARG A 359 -10.16 30.39 -35.70
C ARG A 359 -10.72 31.70 -35.18
N GLU A 360 -11.97 31.98 -35.54
CA GLU A 360 -12.72 33.06 -34.91
C GLU A 360 -12.73 32.83 -33.39
N GLU A 361 -12.29 33.85 -32.65
CA GLU A 361 -12.31 33.80 -31.21
C GLU A 361 -13.77 33.70 -30.74
N THR A 362 -14.09 32.66 -29.96
CA THR A 362 -15.41 32.52 -29.33
C THR A 362 -15.77 33.83 -28.61
N GLY A 363 -16.89 34.44 -29.00
CA GLY A 363 -17.30 35.73 -28.48
C GLY A 363 -17.39 35.77 -26.95
N ILE A 364 -17.08 36.93 -26.36
CA ILE A 364 -17.04 37.13 -24.89
C ILE A 364 -18.34 36.71 -24.22
N GLU A 365 -19.49 36.96 -24.86
CA GLU A 365 -20.80 36.54 -24.34
C GLU A 365 -20.93 35.02 -24.21
N THR A 366 -20.44 34.27 -25.20
CA THR A 366 -20.43 32.80 -25.19
C THR A 366 -19.46 32.28 -24.12
N LYS A 367 -18.26 32.88 -24.00
CA LYS A 367 -17.30 32.54 -22.94
C LYS A 367 -17.87 32.76 -21.53
N ARG A 368 -18.67 33.82 -21.32
CA ARG A 368 -19.34 34.10 -20.04
C ARG A 368 -20.34 33.03 -19.62
N GLU A 369 -20.91 32.26 -20.55
CA GLU A 369 -21.83 31.18 -20.20
C GLU A 369 -21.10 30.01 -19.54
N PHE A 370 -19.88 29.68 -20.01
CA PHE A 370 -19.01 28.68 -19.37
C PHE A 370 -18.47 29.14 -18.00
N GLY A 371 -18.28 30.44 -17.78
CA GLY A 371 -17.78 30.97 -16.50
C GLY A 371 -16.39 30.42 -16.16
N ALA A 372 -16.24 29.84 -14.96
CA ALA A 372 -14.99 29.20 -14.53
C ALA A 372 -14.81 27.76 -15.06
N ASN A 373 -15.78 27.22 -15.80
CA ASN A 373 -15.77 25.83 -16.28
C ASN A 373 -15.10 25.67 -17.64
N VAL A 374 -14.09 26.51 -17.93
CA VAL A 374 -13.21 26.36 -19.10
C VAL A 374 -11.96 25.64 -18.64
N ILE A 375 -11.83 24.39 -19.04
CA ILE A 375 -10.84 23.44 -18.52
C ILE A 375 -9.84 23.15 -19.63
N ASN A 376 -8.57 23.40 -19.34
CA ASN A 376 -7.50 23.15 -20.29
C ASN A 376 -7.07 21.68 -20.21
N VAL A 377 -7.23 20.95 -21.31
CA VAL A 377 -6.80 19.57 -21.49
C VAL A 377 -5.45 19.55 -22.19
N GLU A 378 -4.40 19.45 -21.38
CA GLU A 378 -3.04 19.31 -21.88
C GLU A 378 -2.74 17.87 -22.33
N TYR A 379 -1.67 17.71 -23.13
CA TYR A 379 -1.05 16.41 -23.35
C TYR A 379 -0.56 15.82 -22.02
N LEU A 380 -0.45 14.50 -21.96
CA LEU A 380 0.06 13.79 -20.79
C LEU A 380 1.44 14.33 -20.41
N ASP A 381 1.71 14.31 -19.11
CA ASP A 381 2.97 14.84 -18.59
C ASP A 381 4.12 13.84 -18.74
N GLN A 382 5.34 14.37 -18.72
CA GLN A 382 6.55 13.58 -18.66
C GLN A 382 7.62 14.39 -17.93
N THR A 383 7.60 14.26 -16.62
CA THR A 383 8.59 14.82 -15.71
C THR A 383 9.10 13.72 -14.77
N PRO A 384 10.22 13.91 -14.06
CA PRO A 384 10.70 12.94 -13.07
C PRO A 384 9.63 12.60 -12.02
N ASP A 385 8.86 13.59 -11.57
CA ASP A 385 7.83 13.42 -10.55
C ASP A 385 6.48 12.93 -11.11
N ASN A 386 6.21 13.19 -12.40
CA ASN A 386 4.97 12.83 -13.08
C ASN A 386 5.23 12.26 -14.50
N PRO A 387 5.72 11.01 -14.60
CA PRO A 387 6.14 10.38 -15.86
C PRO A 387 4.99 9.69 -16.59
N GLU A 388 3.86 10.38 -16.83
CA GLU A 388 2.63 9.75 -17.32
C GLU A 388 2.79 9.09 -18.71
N LEU A 389 3.50 9.74 -19.65
CA LEU A 389 3.75 9.15 -20.98
C LEU A 389 4.51 7.82 -20.87
N TYR A 390 5.53 7.79 -20.00
CA TYR A 390 6.29 6.57 -19.75
C TYR A 390 5.45 5.49 -19.05
N GLN A 391 4.66 5.85 -18.05
CA GLN A 391 3.73 4.94 -17.36
C GLN A 391 2.70 4.31 -18.31
N VAL A 392 2.15 5.10 -19.24
CA VAL A 392 1.22 4.60 -20.26
C VAL A 392 1.89 3.57 -21.17
N MET A 393 3.15 3.80 -21.57
CA MET A 393 3.90 2.83 -22.38
C MET A 393 4.25 1.57 -21.59
N LEU A 394 4.64 1.69 -20.32
CA LEU A 394 4.84 0.52 -19.45
C LEU A 394 3.56 -0.30 -19.28
N ALA A 395 2.41 0.36 -19.05
CA ALA A 395 1.11 -0.29 -18.95
C ALA A 395 0.72 -1.00 -20.26
N GLY A 396 1.01 -0.40 -21.42
CA GLY A 396 0.81 -1.04 -22.72
C GLY A 396 1.66 -2.29 -22.91
N LEU A 397 2.92 -2.28 -22.41
CA LEU A 397 3.85 -3.40 -22.48
C LEU A 397 3.52 -4.53 -21.47
N LEU A 398 2.78 -4.21 -20.41
CA LEU A 398 2.35 -5.17 -19.42
C LEU A 398 1.22 -6.07 -19.96
N ASP A 399 1.24 -7.33 -19.61
CA ASP A 399 0.11 -8.23 -19.75
C ASP A 399 -0.80 -8.08 -18.53
N SER A 400 -2.07 -7.73 -18.76
CA SER A 400 -3.00 -7.38 -17.68
C SER A 400 -3.44 -8.59 -16.83
N ASP A 401 -3.38 -9.81 -17.38
CA ASP A 401 -3.80 -11.03 -16.67
C ASP A 401 -2.70 -11.54 -15.75
N THR A 402 -1.45 -11.40 -16.18
CA THR A 402 -0.28 -11.92 -15.46
C THR A 402 0.46 -10.86 -14.66
N GLY A 403 0.26 -9.58 -14.96
CA GLY A 403 0.99 -8.46 -14.36
C GLY A 403 2.46 -8.40 -14.78
N ARG A 404 2.83 -8.97 -15.94
CA ARG A 404 4.23 -9.10 -16.37
C ARG A 404 4.52 -8.30 -17.63
N LEU A 405 5.76 -7.84 -17.76
CA LEU A 405 6.24 -7.20 -18.98
C LEU A 405 6.51 -8.26 -20.04
N VAL A 406 6.00 -8.04 -21.26
CA VAL A 406 6.13 -9.02 -22.35
C VAL A 406 7.15 -8.55 -23.37
N ALA A 407 8.10 -9.43 -23.70
CA ALA A 407 9.05 -9.29 -24.80
C ALA A 407 9.99 -8.06 -24.73
N VAL A 408 10.21 -7.50 -23.55
CA VAL A 408 11.13 -6.39 -23.30
C VAL A 408 12.08 -6.72 -22.15
N THR A 409 13.27 -6.13 -22.18
CA THR A 409 14.29 -6.29 -21.15
C THR A 409 14.37 -5.06 -20.26
N PRO A 410 14.92 -5.17 -19.03
CA PRO A 410 15.05 -4.03 -18.13
C PRO A 410 15.87 -2.89 -18.75
N ASP A 411 16.90 -3.21 -19.52
CA ASP A 411 17.77 -2.23 -20.19
C ASP A 411 17.05 -1.45 -21.30
N GLU A 412 16.00 -2.02 -21.90
CA GLU A 412 15.17 -1.32 -22.89
C GLU A 412 14.22 -0.30 -22.24
N LEU A 413 13.96 -0.43 -20.94
CA LEU A 413 12.94 0.33 -20.21
C LEU A 413 13.54 1.33 -19.23
N LYS A 414 14.51 0.89 -18.42
CA LYS A 414 14.91 1.55 -17.18
C LYS A 414 15.43 2.98 -17.39
N PRO A 415 15.03 3.94 -16.56
CA PRO A 415 15.75 5.20 -16.43
C PRO A 415 17.17 4.94 -15.89
N THR A 416 18.12 5.82 -16.21
CA THR A 416 19.46 5.74 -15.62
C THR A 416 19.52 6.58 -14.35
N TRP A 417 20.02 5.98 -13.29
CA TRP A 417 20.27 6.64 -12.02
C TRP A 417 21.77 6.74 -11.77
N LYS A 418 22.20 7.81 -11.12
CA LYS A 418 23.58 7.98 -10.67
C LYS A 418 23.59 8.32 -9.20
N GLU A 419 24.44 7.64 -8.45
CA GLU A 419 24.72 8.00 -7.08
C GLU A 419 25.29 9.43 -7.03
N ASN A 420 24.57 10.31 -6.36
CA ASN A 420 25.04 11.63 -6.03
C ASN A 420 26.21 11.51 -5.06
N ALA A 421 27.38 11.97 -5.50
CA ALA A 421 28.61 11.84 -4.74
C ALA A 421 28.55 12.52 -3.35
N VAL A 422 27.68 13.53 -3.19
CA VAL A 422 27.53 14.32 -1.96
C VAL A 422 26.43 13.75 -1.06
N THR A 423 25.24 13.52 -1.60
CA THR A 423 24.07 13.09 -0.80
C THR A 423 24.00 11.59 -0.61
N LYS A 424 24.79 10.81 -1.37
CA LYS A 424 24.75 9.34 -1.42
C LYS A 424 23.39 8.78 -1.82
N LYS A 425 22.51 9.64 -2.34
CA LYS A 425 21.22 9.27 -2.94
C LYS A 425 21.40 8.98 -4.41
N TRP A 426 20.54 8.13 -4.96
CA TRP A 426 20.45 7.94 -6.40
C TRP A 426 19.65 9.09 -7.01
N ASP A 427 20.31 9.92 -7.80
CA ASP A 427 19.67 10.97 -8.58
C ASP A 427 19.43 10.46 -9.99
N LEU A 428 18.25 10.76 -10.53
CA LEU A 428 17.91 10.46 -11.91
C LEU A 428 18.84 11.25 -12.84
N LEU A 429 19.51 10.58 -13.77
CA LEU A 429 20.26 11.27 -14.79
C LEU A 429 19.30 11.98 -15.74
N THR A 430 19.46 13.29 -15.84
CA THR A 430 18.64 14.14 -16.71
C THR A 430 19.27 14.39 -18.09
N ASP A 431 20.41 13.73 -18.38
CA ASP A 431 20.97 13.74 -19.73
C ASP A 431 19.97 13.08 -20.69
N PRO A 432 19.58 13.76 -21.79
CA PRO A 432 18.57 13.28 -22.72
C PRO A 432 18.95 11.98 -23.43
N THR A 433 20.24 11.62 -23.47
CA THR A 433 20.75 10.42 -24.14
C THR A 433 20.88 9.21 -23.22
N GLU A 434 20.69 9.39 -21.91
CA GLU A 434 20.81 8.34 -20.90
C GLU A 434 19.49 7.57 -20.71
N GLY A 435 19.60 6.28 -20.39
CA GLY A 435 18.48 5.39 -20.10
C GLY A 435 18.02 4.50 -21.25
N GLY A 436 17.10 3.60 -20.93
CA GLY A 436 16.47 2.69 -21.88
C GLY A 436 15.71 3.44 -22.97
N PHE A 437 15.55 2.80 -24.13
CA PHE A 437 14.86 3.39 -25.28
C PHE A 437 13.48 3.93 -24.92
N MET A 438 12.67 3.18 -24.16
CA MET A 438 11.30 3.61 -23.84
C MET A 438 11.26 4.87 -22.99
N TYR A 439 12.19 5.03 -22.04
CA TYR A 439 12.31 6.23 -21.22
C TYR A 439 12.73 7.45 -22.07
N ARG A 440 13.78 7.29 -22.89
CA ARG A 440 14.24 8.34 -23.82
C ARG A 440 13.15 8.73 -24.82
N PHE A 441 12.40 7.74 -25.31
CA PHE A 441 11.29 7.94 -26.23
C PHE A 441 10.14 8.73 -25.56
N ALA A 442 9.81 8.45 -24.30
CA ALA A 442 8.81 9.23 -23.56
C ALA A 442 9.21 10.72 -23.48
N ASN A 443 10.47 10.99 -23.18
CA ASN A 443 11.00 12.35 -23.05
C ASN A 443 10.96 13.11 -24.38
N VAL A 444 11.42 12.51 -25.48
CA VAL A 444 11.32 13.16 -26.80
C VAL A 444 9.87 13.34 -27.23
N TRP A 445 8.98 12.40 -26.88
CA TRP A 445 7.56 12.50 -27.24
C TRP A 445 6.89 13.71 -26.58
N LYS A 446 7.24 14.02 -25.33
CA LYS A 446 6.82 15.26 -24.66
C LYS A 446 7.33 16.51 -25.38
N GLU A 447 8.59 16.51 -25.80
CA GLU A 447 9.17 17.64 -26.54
C GLU A 447 8.50 17.84 -27.91
N LEU A 448 8.11 16.76 -28.59
CA LEU A 448 7.34 16.84 -29.84
C LEU A 448 5.95 17.42 -29.60
N PHE A 449 5.27 17.06 -28.49
CA PHE A 449 4.00 17.70 -28.11
C PHE A 449 4.16 19.19 -27.79
N ASN A 450 5.25 19.56 -27.09
CA ASN A 450 5.54 20.96 -26.80
C ASN A 450 5.83 21.73 -28.09
N ALA A 451 6.62 21.16 -29.02
CA ALA A 451 6.93 21.73 -30.33
C ALA A 451 5.66 21.94 -31.17
N PHE A 452 4.77 20.94 -31.22
CA PHE A 452 3.47 21.05 -31.88
C PHE A 452 2.57 22.12 -31.25
N SER A 453 2.62 22.26 -29.92
CA SER A 453 1.85 23.28 -29.18
C SER A 453 2.45 24.69 -29.23
N HIS A 454 3.56 24.88 -29.96
CA HIS A 454 4.38 26.10 -29.94
C HIS A 454 4.80 26.53 -28.52
N LYS A 455 4.90 25.57 -27.60
CA LYS A 455 5.44 25.78 -26.25
C LYS A 455 6.98 25.77 -26.31
N GLU A 456 7.62 26.34 -25.30
CA GLU A 456 9.08 26.29 -25.21
C GLU A 456 9.59 24.84 -25.08
N THR A 457 10.67 24.53 -25.80
CA THR A 457 11.28 23.20 -25.93
C THR A 457 12.79 23.26 -25.71
N VAL A 458 13.44 22.11 -25.52
CA VAL A 458 14.90 22.03 -25.36
C VAL A 458 15.65 22.62 -26.55
N LEU A 459 15.19 22.37 -27.79
CA LEU A 459 15.85 22.87 -28.99
C LEU A 459 15.57 24.36 -29.24
N THR A 460 14.35 24.84 -28.98
CA THR A 460 14.04 26.28 -29.08
C THR A 460 14.82 27.10 -28.05
N GLN A 461 14.99 26.60 -26.82
CA GLN A 461 15.85 27.22 -25.81
C GLN A 461 17.33 27.26 -26.21
N GLN A 462 17.82 26.21 -26.87
CA GLN A 462 19.18 26.20 -27.40
C GLN A 462 19.33 27.21 -28.55
N ALA A 463 18.37 27.25 -29.47
CA ALA A 463 18.33 28.18 -30.59
C ALA A 463 18.25 29.64 -30.13
N LYS A 464 17.47 29.95 -29.08
CA LYS A 464 17.45 31.25 -28.37
C LYS A 464 18.85 31.71 -27.97
N LYS A 465 19.64 30.79 -27.44
CA LYS A 465 20.99 31.08 -26.93
C LYS A 465 22.04 31.23 -28.04
N THR A 466 21.82 30.66 -29.23
CA THR A 466 22.86 30.57 -30.27
C THR A 466 22.57 31.30 -31.57
N ALA A 467 21.31 31.51 -31.97
CA ALA A 467 21.00 32.07 -33.30
C ALA A 467 19.64 32.80 -33.45
N GLY A 468 18.75 32.77 -32.45
CA GLY A 468 17.44 33.44 -32.53
C GLY A 468 16.46 32.83 -33.56
N GLN A 469 16.75 31.62 -34.07
CA GLN A 469 15.92 30.88 -35.04
C GLN A 469 15.00 29.88 -34.33
N GLU A 470 14.16 30.36 -33.42
CA GLU A 470 13.25 29.49 -32.64
C GLU A 470 12.18 28.82 -33.50
N ALA A 471 11.67 29.57 -34.49
CA ALA A 471 10.56 29.13 -35.34
C ALA A 471 10.85 27.86 -36.14
N GLU A 472 12.12 27.55 -36.42
CA GLU A 472 12.54 26.36 -37.19
C GLU A 472 12.32 25.04 -36.41
N TYR A 473 12.11 25.12 -35.09
CA TYR A 473 11.95 23.93 -34.24
C TYR A 473 10.51 23.68 -33.80
N TYR A 474 9.54 24.46 -34.30
CA TYR A 474 8.12 24.16 -34.12
C TYR A 474 7.61 23.18 -35.19
N LEU A 475 6.49 22.52 -34.89
CA LEU A 475 5.88 21.53 -35.77
C LEU A 475 4.49 21.98 -36.20
N ASP A 476 4.26 21.96 -37.51
CA ASP A 476 3.04 22.48 -38.12
C ASP A 476 1.93 21.43 -38.21
N SER A 477 2.29 20.16 -38.42
CA SER A 477 1.32 19.09 -38.67
C SER A 477 1.70 17.76 -38.01
N PHE A 478 2.98 17.50 -37.76
CA PHE A 478 3.43 16.28 -37.11
C PHE A 478 2.88 16.16 -35.68
N ILE A 479 2.04 15.16 -35.48
CA ILE A 479 1.57 14.75 -34.16
C ILE A 479 1.63 13.24 -34.05
N LEU A 480 2.15 12.75 -32.93
CA LEU A 480 2.15 11.35 -32.59
C LEU A 480 1.16 11.13 -31.44
N ASP A 481 -0.08 10.75 -31.76
CA ASP A 481 -1.13 10.53 -30.76
C ASP A 481 -0.84 9.29 -29.90
N VAL A 482 -1.34 9.31 -28.65
CA VAL A 482 -1.16 8.20 -27.70
C VAL A 482 -1.70 6.88 -28.25
N GLY A 483 -2.85 6.91 -28.92
CA GLY A 483 -3.45 5.72 -29.55
C GLY A 483 -2.58 5.11 -30.65
N VAL A 484 -1.81 5.92 -31.38
CA VAL A 484 -0.87 5.42 -32.40
C VAL A 484 0.25 4.63 -31.73
N VAL A 485 0.87 5.19 -30.69
CA VAL A 485 1.95 4.51 -29.95
C VAL A 485 1.43 3.25 -29.27
N MET A 486 0.24 3.28 -28.67
CA MET A 486 -0.37 2.07 -28.09
C MET A 486 -0.62 1.00 -29.15
N SER A 487 -1.08 1.37 -30.35
CA SER A 487 -1.25 0.41 -31.44
C SER A 487 0.07 -0.23 -31.88
N TRP A 488 1.19 0.50 -31.80
CA TRP A 488 2.53 -0.04 -32.10
C TRP A 488 2.98 -1.00 -31.01
N ILE A 489 2.75 -0.66 -29.73
CA ILE A 489 3.04 -1.56 -28.61
C ILE A 489 2.21 -2.84 -28.71
N ASP A 490 0.93 -2.74 -29.05
CA ASP A 490 0.07 -3.92 -29.26
C ASP A 490 0.53 -4.76 -30.45
N GLN A 491 0.99 -4.14 -31.54
CA GLN A 491 1.58 -4.87 -32.67
C GLN A 491 2.87 -5.59 -32.26
N TYR A 492 3.77 -4.90 -31.55
CA TYR A 492 5.01 -5.49 -31.02
C TYR A 492 4.70 -6.66 -30.08
N LYS A 493 3.71 -6.49 -29.21
CA LYS A 493 3.23 -7.56 -28.33
C LYS A 493 2.64 -8.69 -29.14
N ASN A 494 1.89 -8.51 -30.21
CA ASN A 494 1.21 -9.64 -30.85
C ASN A 494 2.03 -10.35 -31.94
N ASP A 495 3.12 -9.73 -32.43
CA ASP A 495 3.95 -10.28 -33.51
C ASP A 495 5.25 -10.93 -32.98
N LEU A 496 5.33 -12.27 -33.07
CA LEU A 496 6.51 -13.03 -32.67
C LEU A 496 7.79 -12.63 -33.43
N SER A 497 7.67 -12.19 -34.68
CA SER A 497 8.82 -11.75 -35.46
C SER A 497 9.37 -10.41 -34.97
N ALA A 498 8.47 -9.48 -34.61
CA ALA A 498 8.84 -8.20 -34.00
C ALA A 498 9.55 -8.39 -32.66
N ARG A 499 9.06 -9.32 -31.82
CA ARG A 499 9.63 -9.62 -30.49
C ARG A 499 11.06 -10.17 -30.53
N LYS A 500 11.52 -10.74 -31.66
CA LYS A 500 12.90 -11.23 -31.80
C LYS A 500 13.92 -10.09 -31.85
N HIS A 501 13.48 -8.90 -32.20
CA HIS A 501 14.33 -7.72 -32.29
C HIS A 501 14.21 -6.86 -31.02
N HIS A 502 15.18 -5.96 -30.84
CA HIS A 502 15.16 -4.93 -29.81
C HIS A 502 13.97 -3.99 -30.05
N ILE A 503 13.23 -3.58 -29.01
CA ILE A 503 12.02 -2.73 -29.15
C ILE A 503 12.34 -1.42 -29.88
N GLU A 504 13.51 -0.85 -29.64
CA GLU A 504 14.04 0.31 -30.39
C GLU A 504 14.06 0.07 -31.91
N ALA A 505 14.45 -1.12 -32.38
CA ALA A 505 14.48 -1.42 -33.81
C ALA A 505 13.06 -1.36 -34.41
N PHE A 506 12.10 -1.97 -33.73
CA PHE A 506 10.70 -1.94 -34.15
C PHE A 506 10.14 -0.52 -34.16
N PHE A 507 10.39 0.27 -33.10
CA PHE A 507 9.94 1.66 -33.05
C PHE A 507 10.62 2.54 -34.11
N LYS A 508 11.91 2.37 -34.38
CA LYS A 508 12.61 3.10 -35.45
C LYS A 508 11.99 2.82 -36.82
N GLU A 509 11.62 1.58 -37.10
CA GLU A 509 10.92 1.22 -38.34
C GLU A 509 9.55 1.92 -38.42
N LYS A 510 8.75 1.84 -37.36
CA LYS A 510 7.42 2.49 -37.30
C LYS A 510 7.52 4.01 -37.42
N LEU A 511 8.45 4.63 -36.71
CA LEU A 511 8.73 6.06 -36.80
C LEU A 511 9.17 6.44 -38.22
N THR A 512 10.07 5.70 -38.84
CA THR A 512 10.53 5.98 -40.21
C THR A 512 9.36 5.93 -41.20
N HIS A 513 8.50 4.92 -41.09
CA HIS A 513 7.31 4.81 -41.91
C HIS A 513 6.31 5.95 -41.64
N TYR A 514 6.05 6.27 -40.38
CA TYR A 514 5.12 7.33 -40.00
C TYR A 514 5.62 8.71 -40.45
N LEU A 515 6.91 9.02 -40.22
CA LEU A 515 7.54 10.27 -40.66
C LEU A 515 7.54 10.44 -42.19
N SER A 516 7.53 9.35 -42.96
CA SER A 516 7.53 9.43 -44.44
C SER A 516 6.28 10.07 -45.04
N GLN A 517 5.23 10.26 -44.23
CA GLN A 517 3.97 10.89 -44.61
C GLN A 517 4.02 12.42 -44.54
N PHE A 518 5.07 12.98 -43.92
CA PHE A 518 5.26 14.42 -43.69
C PHE A 518 6.33 14.99 -44.62
N ASP A 519 6.37 16.32 -44.76
CA ASP A 519 7.34 16.98 -45.64
C ASP A 519 8.78 16.90 -45.10
N GLU A 520 9.75 17.27 -45.95
CA GLU A 520 11.18 17.16 -45.61
C GLU A 520 11.60 18.08 -44.45
N GLU A 521 10.92 19.22 -44.26
CA GLU A 521 11.23 20.18 -43.20
C GLU A 521 10.75 19.64 -41.85
N GLU A 522 9.51 19.17 -41.76
CA GLU A 522 8.98 18.50 -40.56
C GLU A 522 9.79 17.24 -40.23
N GLN A 523 10.13 16.43 -41.23
CA GLN A 523 11.00 15.27 -41.03
C GLN A 523 12.36 15.66 -40.43
N LYS A 524 12.96 16.76 -40.90
CA LYS A 524 14.24 17.27 -40.38
C LYS A 524 14.10 17.72 -38.93
N THR A 525 13.04 18.45 -38.60
CA THR A 525 12.77 18.93 -37.23
C THR A 525 12.53 17.77 -36.28
N VAL A 526 11.67 16.81 -36.63
CA VAL A 526 11.43 15.62 -35.79
C VAL A 526 12.72 14.80 -35.61
N LYS A 527 13.52 14.60 -36.68
CA LYS A 527 14.82 13.90 -36.57
C LYS A 527 15.79 14.64 -35.65
N ALA A 528 15.79 15.98 -35.63
CA ALA A 528 16.64 16.76 -34.72
C ALA A 528 16.28 16.49 -33.25
N TYR A 529 14.98 16.45 -32.93
CA TYR A 529 14.50 16.05 -31.59
C TYR A 529 14.93 14.62 -31.26
N LEU A 530 14.68 13.65 -32.15
CA LEU A 530 15.05 12.25 -31.91
C LEU A 530 16.56 12.10 -31.65
N ILE A 531 17.41 12.76 -32.45
CA ILE A 531 18.87 12.74 -32.28
C ILE A 531 19.30 13.35 -30.95
N HIS A 532 18.65 14.42 -30.49
CA HIS A 532 18.94 15.05 -29.20
C HIS A 532 18.78 14.07 -28.02
N PHE A 533 17.80 13.17 -28.11
CA PHE A 533 17.57 12.10 -27.13
C PHE A 533 18.29 10.77 -27.48
N GLY A 534 19.27 10.82 -28.39
CA GLY A 534 20.07 9.67 -28.78
C GLY A 534 19.33 8.61 -29.61
N ILE A 535 18.20 8.97 -30.23
CA ILE A 535 17.41 8.09 -31.11
C ILE A 535 17.74 8.43 -32.56
N ASP A 536 18.75 7.76 -33.11
CA ASP A 536 19.17 7.96 -34.50
C ASP A 536 18.51 6.90 -35.40
N LEU A 537 17.56 7.33 -36.23
CA LEU A 537 16.82 6.46 -37.15
C LEU A 537 17.73 5.83 -38.23
N SER A 538 18.91 6.41 -38.50
CA SER A 538 19.85 5.89 -39.51
C SER A 538 20.80 4.84 -38.96
N LYS A 539 20.95 4.75 -37.63
CA LYS A 539 21.87 3.82 -36.98
C LYS A 539 21.14 2.53 -36.59
N PRO A 540 21.78 1.36 -36.80
CA PRO A 540 21.21 0.10 -36.32
C PRO A 540 21.04 0.15 -34.81
N SER A 541 19.94 -0.44 -34.32
CA SER A 541 19.71 -0.61 -32.89
C SER A 541 20.71 -1.61 -32.30
N PRO A 542 21.04 -1.49 -31.00
CA PRO A 542 21.87 -2.49 -30.33
C PRO A 542 21.20 -3.88 -30.37
N PRO A 543 21.99 -4.97 -30.26
CA PRO A 543 21.44 -6.30 -30.13
C PRO A 543 20.57 -6.39 -28.87
N LYS A 544 19.51 -7.20 -28.92
CA LYS A 544 18.60 -7.38 -27.78
C LYS A 544 19.37 -7.98 -26.59
N PRO A 545 19.33 -7.36 -25.40
CA PRO A 545 19.90 -7.95 -24.19
C PRO A 545 19.22 -9.29 -23.85
N PRO A 546 19.86 -10.16 -23.06
CA PRO A 546 19.22 -11.39 -22.58
C PRO A 546 18.00 -11.06 -21.71
N ALA A 547 16.90 -11.81 -21.89
CA ALA A 547 15.70 -11.63 -21.10
C ALA A 547 15.96 -11.91 -19.61
N THR A 548 15.35 -11.11 -18.75
CA THR A 548 15.44 -11.23 -17.29
C THR A 548 14.03 -11.23 -16.71
N ILE A 549 13.76 -12.16 -15.80
CA ILE A 549 12.48 -12.21 -15.09
C ILE A 549 12.48 -11.07 -14.07
N LEU A 550 11.51 -10.16 -14.18
CA LEU A 550 11.39 -9.03 -13.27
C LEU A 550 10.36 -9.31 -12.17
N THR A 551 10.70 -9.03 -10.92
CA THR A 551 9.72 -9.09 -9.83
C THR A 551 8.81 -7.85 -9.83
N PRO A 552 7.66 -7.87 -9.12
CA PRO A 552 6.82 -6.68 -8.97
C PRO A 552 7.59 -5.47 -8.46
N LYS A 553 8.48 -5.65 -7.48
CA LYS A 553 9.32 -4.57 -6.96
C LYS A 553 10.23 -4.00 -8.05
N GLN A 554 10.86 -4.86 -8.85
CA GLN A 554 11.74 -4.41 -9.93
C GLN A 554 10.97 -3.69 -11.05
N ILE A 555 9.77 -4.16 -11.40
CA ILE A 555 8.89 -3.47 -12.36
C ILE A 555 8.50 -2.09 -11.80
N GLY A 556 8.18 -2.02 -10.50
CA GLY A 556 7.94 -0.76 -9.80
C GLY A 556 9.06 0.25 -9.95
N HIS A 557 10.30 -0.18 -9.70
CA HIS A 557 11.52 0.62 -9.84
C HIS A 557 11.87 1.03 -11.28
N LEU A 558 11.14 0.57 -12.30
CA LEU A 558 11.27 1.13 -13.65
C LEU A 558 10.68 2.54 -13.73
N ASN A 559 9.81 2.93 -12.80
CA ASN A 559 9.20 4.27 -12.80
C ASN A 559 10.16 5.31 -12.21
N PRO A 560 10.43 6.43 -12.91
CA PRO A 560 11.40 7.43 -12.48
C PRO A 560 10.97 8.23 -11.23
N ASN A 561 9.69 8.18 -10.85
CA ASN A 561 9.17 8.83 -9.65
C ASN A 561 9.30 7.95 -8.38
N VAL A 562 9.81 6.72 -8.51
CA VAL A 562 10.06 5.83 -7.37
C VAL A 562 11.43 6.16 -6.77
N PRO A 563 11.51 6.48 -5.47
CA PRO A 563 12.80 6.63 -4.80
C PRO A 563 13.60 5.32 -4.92
N HIS A 564 14.87 5.39 -5.33
CA HIS A 564 15.75 4.22 -5.32
C HIS A 564 16.41 4.09 -3.95
N ALA A 565 16.30 2.90 -3.36
CA ALA A 565 17.07 2.57 -2.16
C ALA A 565 18.56 2.60 -2.51
N ILE A 566 19.39 3.05 -1.57
CA ILE A 566 20.82 2.80 -1.63
C ILE A 566 20.98 1.28 -1.53
N GLU A 567 21.26 0.60 -2.64
CA GLU A 567 21.62 -0.81 -2.59
C GLU A 567 22.79 -0.94 -1.61
N LYS A 568 22.58 -1.66 -0.51
CA LYS A 568 23.70 -2.19 0.27
C LYS A 568 24.42 -3.12 -0.70
N GLY A 569 25.57 -2.67 -1.21
CA GLY A 569 26.38 -3.40 -2.17
C GLY A 569 26.57 -4.86 -1.73
N ASP A 570 26.75 -5.70 -2.74
CA ASP A 570 26.99 -7.15 -2.82
C ASP A 570 27.99 -7.80 -1.84
N GLY A 571 28.21 -7.24 -0.65
CA GLY A 571 29.09 -7.80 0.37
C GLY A 571 30.57 -7.69 0.03
N THR A 572 30.97 -6.92 -1.00
CA THR A 572 32.38 -6.82 -1.41
C THR A 572 32.98 -5.43 -1.50
N GLY A 573 32.23 -4.35 -1.29
CA GLY A 573 32.75 -2.98 -1.29
C GLY A 573 32.21 -2.15 -0.13
N ASP A 574 33.13 -1.50 0.59
CA ASP A 574 33.05 -0.54 1.71
C ASP A 574 31.75 -0.36 2.52
N PRO A 575 31.85 -0.18 3.86
CA PRO A 575 30.69 -0.08 4.74
C PRO A 575 29.70 1.00 4.30
N PRO A 576 28.39 0.85 4.63
CA PRO A 576 27.32 1.72 4.14
C PRO A 576 27.62 3.20 4.37
N PRO A 577 27.11 4.12 3.53
CA PRO A 577 27.31 5.54 3.74
C PRO A 577 26.79 5.92 5.13
N LEU A 578 27.66 6.62 5.84
CA LEU A 578 27.52 7.04 7.23
C LEU A 578 26.24 7.89 7.36
N GLU A 579 25.20 7.38 8.04
CA GLU A 579 23.95 8.13 8.31
C GLU A 579 24.28 9.40 9.11
N THR A 580 24.41 10.55 8.45
CA THR A 580 24.63 11.83 9.13
C THR A 580 23.30 12.40 9.63
N ALA A 581 23.27 12.86 10.88
CA ALA A 581 22.14 13.50 11.52
C ALA A 581 22.64 14.71 12.34
N ASP A 582 21.74 15.65 12.62
CA ASP A 582 22.07 16.86 13.39
C ASP A 582 21.37 16.85 14.75
N ILE A 583 22.02 17.46 15.75
CA ILE A 583 21.40 17.80 17.04
C ILE A 583 21.85 19.19 17.48
N LEU A 584 20.95 19.99 18.07
CA LEU A 584 21.29 21.32 18.55
C LEU A 584 22.01 21.25 19.90
N ASN A 585 23.07 22.03 20.07
CA ASN A 585 23.76 22.21 21.35
C ASN A 585 23.12 23.32 22.21
N GLU A 586 23.68 23.58 23.40
CA GLU A 586 23.17 24.60 24.34
C GLU A 586 23.15 26.02 23.76
N ASP A 587 24.04 26.31 22.79
CA ASP A 587 24.11 27.60 22.10
C ASP A 587 23.16 27.69 20.88
N GLY A 588 22.39 26.62 20.59
CA GLY A 588 21.50 26.53 19.43
C GLY A 588 22.22 26.25 18.10
N ALA A 589 23.49 25.87 18.14
CA ALA A 589 24.26 25.47 16.97
C ALA A 589 24.07 23.97 16.68
N ALA A 590 23.97 23.61 15.40
CA ALA A 590 23.84 22.21 14.99
C ALA A 590 25.19 21.47 15.10
N ILE A 591 25.20 20.36 15.81
CA ILE A 591 26.26 19.36 15.83
C ILE A 591 25.88 18.27 14.82
N GLU A 592 26.59 18.22 13.70
CA GLU A 592 26.46 17.17 12.70
C GLU A 592 27.24 15.92 13.15
N TYR A 593 26.58 14.78 13.23
CA TYR A 593 27.16 13.51 13.67
C TYR A 593 26.72 12.34 12.80
N ILE A 594 27.49 11.26 12.80
CA ILE A 594 27.21 10.03 12.08
C ILE A 594 26.59 9.02 13.05
N ARG A 595 25.39 8.54 12.77
CA ARG A 595 24.72 7.42 13.46
C ARG A 595 25.41 6.09 13.16
N ARG A 596 26.52 5.86 13.86
CA ARG A 596 27.20 4.57 13.89
C ARG A 596 27.62 4.22 15.31
N PRO A 597 27.87 2.93 15.59
CA PRO A 597 28.50 2.55 16.84
C PRO A 597 29.82 3.30 17.03
N VAL A 598 30.07 3.77 18.26
CA VAL A 598 31.34 4.43 18.62
C VAL A 598 32.13 3.48 19.50
N GLY A 599 33.21 2.92 18.96
CA GLY A 599 33.94 1.84 19.62
C GLY A 599 33.05 0.62 19.86
N THR A 600 32.87 0.22 21.12
CA THR A 600 31.98 -0.90 21.52
C THR A 600 30.54 -0.47 21.81
N LEU A 601 30.21 0.82 21.74
CA LEU A 601 28.89 1.34 22.09
C LEU A 601 28.00 1.45 20.86
N THR A 602 26.80 0.87 20.94
CA THR A 602 25.79 0.99 19.89
C THR A 602 25.04 2.32 20.00
N VAL A 603 24.52 2.82 18.87
CA VAL A 603 23.60 3.97 18.88
C VAL A 603 22.40 3.64 19.77
N GLY A 604 22.04 4.57 20.66
CA GLY A 604 20.98 4.41 21.64
C GLY A 604 21.44 3.86 23.00
N THR A 605 22.71 3.50 23.16
CA THR A 605 23.26 3.13 24.47
C THR A 605 23.16 4.30 25.45
N MET A 606 22.70 4.01 26.67
CA MET A 606 22.56 4.99 27.74
C MET A 606 23.84 5.06 28.57
N LEU A 607 24.26 6.28 28.90
CA LEU A 607 25.44 6.59 29.69
C LEU A 607 25.01 7.44 30.91
N THR A 608 25.63 7.16 32.05
CA THR A 608 25.53 8.01 33.25
C THR A 608 26.92 8.48 33.63
N ARG A 609 27.05 9.73 34.07
CA ARG A 609 28.32 10.27 34.54
C ARG A 609 28.69 9.60 35.88
N LYS A 610 29.91 9.07 35.99
CA LYS A 610 30.51 8.60 37.24
C LYS A 610 30.78 9.84 38.09
N ASP A 611 29.95 10.13 39.08
CA ASP A 611 30.06 11.37 39.84
C ASP A 611 31.47 11.57 40.45
N ASP A 612 32.03 12.75 40.19
CA ASP A 612 33.05 13.35 41.05
C ASP A 612 32.29 13.89 42.27
N ALA A 613 32.54 13.31 43.45
CA ALA A 613 31.77 13.51 44.69
C ALA A 613 31.84 14.92 45.31
N SER A 614 32.00 15.99 44.52
CA SER A 614 32.24 17.35 45.01
C SER A 614 31.38 18.47 44.42
N GLN A 615 30.50 18.23 43.43
CA GLN A 615 29.62 19.28 42.91
C GLN A 615 28.19 18.79 42.68
N ASN A 616 27.22 19.45 43.31
CA ASN A 616 25.77 19.26 43.15
C ASN A 616 25.32 19.54 41.69
N MET A 617 25.57 18.63 40.75
CA MET A 617 24.92 18.65 39.44
C MET A 617 23.92 17.50 39.34
N GLU A 618 22.72 17.80 38.87
CA GLU A 618 21.65 16.81 38.62
C GLU A 618 22.18 15.68 37.74
N HIS A 619 21.75 14.43 38.00
CA HIS A 619 22.20 13.25 37.27
C HIS A 619 21.85 13.37 35.77
N VAL A 620 22.79 13.84 34.96
CA VAL A 620 22.62 13.95 33.51
C VAL A 620 22.73 12.56 32.88
N GLN A 621 21.60 12.05 32.37
CA GLN A 621 21.57 10.83 31.57
C GLN A 621 21.78 11.16 30.10
N LEU A 622 22.76 10.51 29.49
CA LEU A 622 23.17 10.77 28.12
C LEU A 622 22.87 9.57 27.24
N LYS A 623 22.29 9.80 26.07
CA LYS A 623 22.04 8.77 25.05
C LYS A 623 23.05 8.91 23.93
N VAL A 624 23.79 7.85 23.61
CA VAL A 624 24.72 7.83 22.47
C VAL A 624 23.94 7.97 21.17
N LEU A 625 24.26 8.99 20.38
CA LEU A 625 23.64 9.23 19.09
C LEU A 625 24.53 8.76 17.94
N GLY A 626 25.86 8.87 18.10
CA GLY A 626 26.81 8.49 17.06
C GLY A 626 28.20 9.10 17.26
N SER A 627 29.04 9.12 16.21
CA SER A 627 30.38 9.73 16.24
C SER A 627 30.44 11.01 15.41
N LEU A 628 31.38 11.90 15.69
CA LEU A 628 31.76 12.92 14.70
C LEU A 628 32.46 12.29 13.49
N LYS A 629 32.57 13.06 12.39
CA LYS A 629 33.25 12.67 11.14
C LYS A 629 34.69 12.21 11.33
N ASP A 630 35.38 12.72 12.36
CA ASP A 630 36.82 12.46 12.60
C ASP A 630 37.10 11.36 13.66
N ASP A 631 36.09 10.56 14.04
CA ASP A 631 36.17 9.38 14.95
C ASP A 631 36.73 9.59 16.38
N GLY A 632 37.23 10.77 16.73
CA GLY A 632 37.80 11.06 18.06
C GLY A 632 36.79 11.40 19.16
N GLN A 633 35.55 11.75 18.79
CA GLN A 633 34.52 12.22 19.72
C GLN A 633 33.17 11.59 19.39
N MET A 634 32.42 11.24 20.44
CA MET A 634 31.04 10.77 20.34
C MET A 634 30.07 11.93 20.56
N VAL A 635 28.95 11.87 19.85
CA VAL A 635 27.83 12.80 20.04
C VAL A 635 26.77 12.09 20.86
N VAL A 636 26.36 12.75 21.94
CA VAL A 636 25.37 12.25 22.89
C VAL A 636 24.27 13.30 23.06
N CYS A 637 23.08 12.85 23.41
CA CYS A 637 21.94 13.70 23.75
C CYS A 637 21.66 13.59 25.23
N ASP A 638 21.50 14.72 25.92
CA ASP A 638 20.89 14.75 27.24
C ASP A 638 19.40 14.39 27.10
N VAL A 639 19.00 13.35 27.81
CA VAL A 639 17.65 12.78 27.75
C VAL A 639 16.63 13.70 28.42
N GLY A 640 17.05 14.55 29.36
CA GLY A 640 16.16 15.46 30.08
C GLY A 640 15.69 16.64 29.23
N ASN A 641 16.57 17.19 28.38
CA ASN A 641 16.32 18.43 27.64
C ASN A 641 16.47 18.30 26.11
N GLY A 642 16.96 17.16 25.60
CA GLY A 642 17.13 16.92 24.16
C GLY A 642 18.32 17.63 23.53
N ILE A 643 19.23 18.19 24.34
CA ILE A 643 20.39 18.97 23.87
C ILE A 643 21.56 18.04 23.58
N GLY A 644 22.22 18.26 22.45
CA GLY A 644 23.39 17.51 22.01
C GLY A 644 24.69 18.06 22.59
N THR A 645 25.60 17.17 22.99
CA THR A 645 26.97 17.52 23.38
C THR A 645 27.98 16.50 22.85
N MET A 646 29.26 16.88 22.84
CA MET A 646 30.37 16.06 22.35
C MET A 646 31.21 15.58 23.52
N ILE A 647 31.51 14.29 23.56
CA ILE A 647 32.37 13.67 24.58
C ILE A 647 33.54 12.98 23.87
N ALA A 648 34.76 13.19 24.34
CA ALA A 648 35.91 12.47 23.80
C ALA A 648 35.80 10.98 24.16
N TYR A 649 36.13 10.09 23.22
CA TYR A 649 36.04 8.65 23.49
C TYR A 649 36.91 8.21 24.68
N THR A 650 38.06 8.86 24.88
CA THR A 650 38.96 8.66 26.03
C THR A 650 38.31 9.00 27.38
N ASP A 651 37.33 9.90 27.38
CA ASP A 651 36.67 10.37 28.60
C ASP A 651 35.57 9.41 29.05
N LEU A 652 35.14 8.49 28.18
CA LEU A 652 34.07 7.54 28.47
C LEU A 652 34.44 6.60 29.62
N GLU A 653 35.61 5.97 29.56
CA GLU A 653 36.04 5.04 30.62
C GLU A 653 36.34 5.76 31.94
N GLN A 654 36.79 7.01 31.86
CA GLN A 654 37.21 7.80 33.01
C GLN A 654 36.02 8.44 33.74
N TYR A 655 35.01 8.92 33.01
CA TYR A 655 33.95 9.77 33.57
C TYR A 655 32.52 9.24 33.37
N TYR A 656 32.31 8.13 32.64
CA TYR A 656 30.97 7.61 32.33
C TYR A 656 30.84 6.09 32.52
N GLU A 657 29.64 5.62 32.81
CA GLU A 657 29.28 4.19 32.91
C GLU A 657 28.11 3.83 31.96
N ILE A 658 28.16 2.62 31.39
CA ILE A 658 27.19 2.12 30.41
C ILE A 658 26.00 1.47 31.14
N LEU A 659 24.78 1.94 30.84
CA LEU A 659 23.54 1.30 31.28
C LEU A 659 23.17 0.14 30.34
N ILE A 660 23.30 -1.10 30.81
CA ILE A 660 22.83 -2.31 30.12
C ILE A 660 21.42 -2.63 30.68
N PRO A 661 20.38 -2.87 29.84
CA PRO A 661 19.08 -3.33 30.35
C PRO A 661 19.24 -4.67 31.08
N GLU A 662 19.00 -4.69 32.39
CA GLU A 662 19.34 -5.80 33.28
C GLU A 662 18.31 -6.94 33.30
N THR A 663 17.44 -7.08 32.30
CA THR A 663 16.43 -8.16 32.25
C THR A 663 17.10 -9.54 32.19
N GLY A 664 16.81 -10.40 33.16
CA GLY A 664 17.43 -11.72 33.32
C GLY A 664 18.57 -11.78 34.35
N LYS A 665 19.07 -10.64 34.83
CA LYS A 665 20.02 -10.59 35.95
C LYS A 665 19.28 -10.53 37.29
N PRO A 666 19.76 -11.25 38.32
CA PRO A 666 19.25 -11.07 39.68
C PRO A 666 19.28 -9.59 40.10
N PHE A 667 18.16 -9.08 40.61
CA PHE A 667 18.15 -7.77 41.26
C PHE A 667 18.40 -7.91 42.76
N LYS A 668 18.92 -6.83 43.37
CA LYS A 668 19.11 -6.77 44.82
C LYS A 668 17.74 -6.64 45.49
N TYR A 669 17.50 -7.47 46.51
CA TYR A 669 16.27 -7.45 47.29
C TYR A 669 16.57 -7.90 48.73
N ASP A 670 15.70 -7.56 49.67
CA ASP A 670 15.77 -8.01 51.05
C ASP A 670 15.19 -9.43 51.17
N LYS A 671 16.08 -10.39 51.42
CA LYS A 671 15.70 -11.81 51.55
C LYS A 671 14.80 -12.10 52.73
N ALA A 672 14.98 -11.39 53.85
CA ALA A 672 14.15 -11.57 55.03
C ALA A 672 12.74 -11.05 54.76
N LYS A 673 12.62 -9.89 54.09
CA LYS A 673 11.30 -9.40 53.64
C LYS A 673 10.67 -10.27 52.58
N ALA A 674 11.40 -10.70 51.55
CA ALA A 674 10.86 -11.64 50.58
C ALA A 674 10.30 -12.90 51.26
N SER A 675 11.02 -13.46 52.24
CA SER A 675 10.53 -14.58 53.04
C SER A 675 9.27 -14.23 53.84
N GLU A 676 9.18 -13.07 54.49
CA GLU A 676 7.98 -12.63 55.25
C GLU A 676 6.75 -12.45 54.33
N TYR A 677 6.99 -11.95 53.12
CA TYR A 677 5.96 -11.76 52.10
C TYR A 677 5.59 -13.05 51.34
N GLY A 678 6.29 -14.16 51.59
CA GLY A 678 6.04 -15.44 50.92
C GLY A 678 6.53 -15.48 49.48
N MET A 679 7.58 -14.73 49.16
CA MET A 679 8.16 -14.65 47.83
C MET A 679 9.43 -15.49 47.76
N ALA A 680 9.56 -16.30 46.71
CA ALA A 680 10.75 -17.09 46.42
C ALA A 680 11.40 -16.67 45.09
N GLU A 681 12.72 -16.86 45.00
CA GLU A 681 13.48 -16.57 43.78
C GLU A 681 13.09 -17.54 42.66
N VAL A 682 12.82 -16.98 41.48
CA VAL A 682 12.62 -17.73 40.25
C VAL A 682 13.64 -17.27 39.22
N ARG A 683 14.26 -18.27 38.58
CA ARG A 683 15.12 -18.10 37.41
C ARG A 683 14.53 -18.93 36.29
N LEU A 684 14.23 -18.27 35.18
CA LEU A 684 13.75 -18.90 33.97
C LEU A 684 14.83 -18.88 32.91
N GLU A 685 14.98 -20.00 32.23
CA GLU A 685 15.79 -20.08 31.03
C GLU A 685 15.00 -19.59 29.81
N ALA A 686 15.74 -19.11 28.83
CA ALA A 686 15.18 -18.78 27.52
C ALA A 686 14.78 -20.05 26.79
N HIS A 687 13.68 -19.97 26.07
CA HIS A 687 13.13 -21.01 25.22
C HIS A 687 12.91 -20.49 23.80
N PRO A 688 14.01 -20.29 23.04
CA PRO A 688 13.95 -19.60 21.74
C PRO A 688 13.07 -20.31 20.72
N LYS A 689 12.88 -21.63 20.84
CA LYS A 689 12.01 -22.39 19.95
C LYS A 689 10.53 -22.20 20.27
N ALA A 690 10.17 -22.08 21.54
CA ALA A 690 8.82 -21.64 21.92
C ALA A 690 8.58 -20.20 21.47
N GLN A 691 9.57 -19.31 21.61
CA GLN A 691 9.47 -17.94 21.10
C GLN A 691 9.24 -17.92 19.59
N GLU A 692 10.06 -18.66 18.83
CA GLU A 692 9.92 -18.78 17.37
C GLU A 692 8.52 -19.25 16.96
N LEU A 693 7.93 -20.21 17.69
CA LEU A 693 6.57 -20.66 17.44
C LEU A 693 5.55 -19.54 17.67
N PHE A 694 5.60 -18.87 18.82
CA PHE A 694 4.65 -17.82 19.15
C PHE A 694 4.80 -16.58 18.26
N ASP A 695 6.02 -16.22 17.87
CA ASP A 695 6.29 -15.16 16.88
C ASP A 695 5.67 -15.50 15.53
N LYS A 696 5.80 -16.76 15.08
CA LYS A 696 5.17 -17.24 13.84
C LYS A 696 3.65 -17.30 13.93
N ILE A 697 3.10 -17.67 15.09
CA ILE A 697 1.64 -17.67 15.32
C ILE A 697 1.09 -16.25 15.29
N ILE A 698 1.73 -15.31 15.99
CA ILE A 698 1.35 -13.88 16.02
C ILE A 698 1.54 -13.24 14.64
N GLY A 699 2.63 -13.56 13.96
CA GLY A 699 2.94 -13.13 12.59
C GLY A 699 2.12 -13.84 11.51
N ARG A 700 1.22 -14.74 11.90
CA ARG A 700 0.33 -15.50 11.01
C ARG A 700 1.06 -16.26 9.89
N ASP A 701 2.20 -16.87 10.21
CA ASP A 701 2.99 -17.68 9.27
C ASP A 701 2.14 -18.81 8.67
N GLY A 702 2.06 -18.87 7.34
CA GLY A 702 1.25 -19.83 6.60
C GLY A 702 1.54 -21.30 6.89
N ALA A 703 2.68 -21.64 7.53
CA ALA A 703 2.92 -22.99 8.02
C ALA A 703 1.93 -23.41 9.12
N PHE A 704 1.51 -22.47 9.98
CA PHE A 704 0.66 -22.73 11.16
C PHE A 704 -0.80 -22.35 10.96
N PHE A 705 -1.22 -21.98 9.76
CA PHE A 705 -2.59 -21.57 9.46
C PHE A 705 -3.15 -22.34 8.27
N GLY A 706 -4.43 -22.70 8.34
CA GLY A 706 -5.19 -23.25 7.23
C GLY A 706 -5.46 -22.20 6.16
N THR A 707 -5.92 -22.65 4.99
CA THR A 707 -6.28 -21.77 3.86
C THR A 707 -7.45 -20.84 4.17
N ASP A 708 -8.23 -21.14 5.20
CA ASP A 708 -9.33 -20.32 5.72
C ASP A 708 -8.86 -19.30 6.78
N GLY A 709 -7.55 -19.23 7.05
CA GLY A 709 -6.97 -18.35 8.07
C GLY A 709 -7.19 -18.82 9.50
N THR A 710 -7.69 -20.04 9.73
CA THR A 710 -7.79 -20.65 11.05
C THR A 710 -6.46 -21.25 11.48
N LEU A 711 -6.17 -21.28 12.78
CA LEU A 711 -4.94 -21.84 13.30
C LEU A 711 -4.92 -23.36 13.05
N ASN A 712 -3.89 -23.85 12.38
CA ASN A 712 -3.65 -25.27 12.19
C ASN A 712 -3.11 -25.89 13.49
N ARG A 713 -4.04 -26.30 14.35
CA ARG A 713 -3.76 -26.90 15.67
C ARG A 713 -2.81 -28.10 15.57
N GLU A 714 -2.92 -28.92 14.53
CA GLU A 714 -2.06 -30.09 14.35
C GLU A 714 -0.61 -29.71 14.07
N GLU A 715 -0.38 -28.67 13.27
CA GLU A 715 0.98 -28.19 13.00
C GLU A 715 1.60 -27.55 14.24
N VAL A 716 0.83 -26.72 14.95
CA VAL A 716 1.30 -26.08 16.18
C VAL A 716 1.65 -27.15 17.22
N GLN A 717 0.79 -28.15 17.40
CA GLN A 717 1.05 -29.27 18.31
C GLN A 717 2.28 -30.06 17.90
N ARG A 718 2.44 -30.36 16.60
CA ARG A 718 3.59 -31.10 16.09
C ARG A 718 4.89 -30.34 16.31
N TYR A 719 4.89 -29.03 16.09
CA TYR A 719 6.05 -28.19 16.33
C TYR A 719 6.37 -28.11 17.83
N TRP A 720 5.37 -27.93 18.68
CA TRP A 720 5.52 -27.92 20.14
C TRP A 720 6.12 -29.24 20.65
N ASP A 721 5.54 -30.37 20.26
CA ASP A 721 6.01 -31.70 20.67
C ASP A 721 7.45 -31.97 20.20
N ALA A 722 7.85 -31.43 19.04
CA ALA A 722 9.18 -31.62 18.49
C ALA A 722 10.24 -30.68 19.08
N ASN A 723 9.88 -29.47 19.50
CA ASN A 723 10.84 -28.41 19.81
C ASN A 723 10.74 -27.82 21.23
N CYS A 724 9.68 -28.15 21.97
CA CYS A 724 9.37 -27.58 23.30
C CYS A 724 9.18 -28.67 24.36
N THR A 725 9.95 -29.76 24.28
CA THR A 725 9.76 -31.00 25.06
C THR A 725 9.90 -30.86 26.58
N ASP A 726 10.58 -29.82 27.04
CA ASP A 726 10.79 -29.46 28.44
C ASP A 726 9.71 -28.52 29.00
N LEU A 727 8.82 -28.02 28.14
CA LEU A 727 7.62 -27.28 28.53
C LEU A 727 6.41 -28.22 28.69
N PRO A 728 5.40 -27.83 29.49
CA PRO A 728 4.17 -28.61 29.60
C PRO A 728 3.49 -28.79 28.25
N ASN A 729 2.94 -29.97 27.99
CA ASN A 729 2.26 -30.26 26.73
C ASN A 729 0.98 -29.41 26.57
N ILE A 730 0.73 -28.89 25.36
CA ILE A 730 -0.51 -28.19 25.02
C ILE A 730 -1.68 -29.20 25.05
N PRO A 731 -2.70 -29.00 25.88
CA PRO A 731 -3.83 -29.91 25.97
C PRO A 731 -4.70 -29.82 24.72
N LYS A 732 -5.18 -30.96 24.20
CA LYS A 732 -6.05 -31.02 23.02
C LYS A 732 -7.32 -30.16 23.13
N GLU A 733 -7.80 -29.93 24.35
CA GLU A 733 -9.01 -29.16 24.66
C GLU A 733 -8.71 -27.66 24.91
N SER A 734 -7.45 -27.20 24.78
CA SER A 734 -6.96 -25.93 25.32
C SER A 734 -6.32 -24.99 24.28
N TRP A 735 -6.93 -24.88 23.11
CA TRP A 735 -6.40 -24.04 22.03
C TRP A 735 -6.77 -22.57 22.14
N ARG A 736 -7.74 -22.23 22.99
CA ARG A 736 -8.37 -20.91 23.02
C ARG A 736 -7.38 -19.76 23.15
N TYR A 737 -6.42 -19.82 24.07
CA TYR A 737 -5.44 -18.75 24.25
C TYR A 737 -4.58 -18.56 22.99
N ILE A 738 -4.09 -19.65 22.40
CA ILE A 738 -3.25 -19.61 21.20
C ILE A 738 -4.05 -19.07 20.00
N GLU A 739 -5.32 -19.47 19.87
CA GLU A 739 -6.23 -18.98 18.83
C GLU A 739 -6.56 -17.50 19.00
N HIS A 740 -6.82 -17.07 20.23
CA HIS A 740 -7.07 -15.66 20.52
C HIS A 740 -5.80 -14.81 20.36
N LEU A 741 -4.63 -15.35 20.66
CA LEU A 741 -3.35 -14.70 20.41
C LEU A 741 -3.12 -14.54 18.89
N ALA A 742 -3.36 -15.60 18.12
CA ALA A 742 -3.32 -15.60 16.65
C ALA A 742 -4.33 -14.62 16.00
N ALA A 743 -5.49 -14.43 16.64
CA ALA A 743 -6.51 -13.47 16.24
C ALA A 743 -6.23 -12.04 16.74
N GLY A 744 -5.15 -11.83 17.50
CA GLY A 744 -4.82 -10.53 18.08
C GLY A 744 -5.82 -10.04 19.12
N LEU A 745 -6.48 -10.95 19.84
CA LEU A 745 -7.54 -10.66 20.82
C LEU A 745 -7.05 -10.70 22.28
N ILE A 746 -5.74 -10.81 22.52
CA ILE A 746 -5.17 -10.74 23.87
C ILE A 746 -4.52 -9.36 24.09
N SER A 747 -4.80 -8.74 25.23
CA SER A 747 -4.35 -7.40 25.58
C SER A 747 -3.61 -7.34 26.91
N ASP A 748 -2.64 -6.44 27.00
CA ASP A 748 -1.93 -6.07 28.22
C ASP A 748 -2.62 -4.99 29.04
N THR A 749 -3.80 -4.50 28.61
CA THR A 749 -4.48 -3.41 29.30
C THR A 749 -5.86 -3.77 29.81
N ILE A 750 -6.26 -3.09 30.88
CA ILE A 750 -7.61 -3.18 31.43
C ILE A 750 -8.57 -2.34 30.61
N ASP A 751 -8.12 -1.16 30.16
CA ASP A 751 -8.92 -0.16 29.49
C ASP A 751 -8.36 0.12 28.09
N GLY A 752 -9.21 0.60 27.20
CA GLY A 752 -8.89 0.81 25.79
C GLY A 752 -10.17 0.94 24.96
N ASP A 753 -10.35 2.13 24.41
CA ASP A 753 -11.54 2.68 23.74
C ASP A 753 -12.31 1.68 22.86
N SER A 754 -13.59 1.43 23.20
CA SER A 754 -14.74 1.01 22.36
C SER A 754 -14.58 -0.04 21.23
N GLY A 755 -13.43 -0.71 21.08
CA GLY A 755 -13.09 -1.53 19.92
C GLY A 755 -12.90 -3.02 20.22
N LYS A 756 -13.02 -3.85 19.17
CA LYS A 756 -12.75 -5.30 19.20
C LYS A 756 -11.26 -5.64 19.07
N ILE A 757 -10.38 -4.65 18.95
CA ILE A 757 -8.94 -4.82 18.69
C ILE A 757 -8.14 -4.16 19.83
N PRO A 758 -7.18 -4.87 20.45
CA PRO A 758 -6.32 -4.30 21.49
C PRO A 758 -5.40 -3.20 20.94
N THR A 759 -5.32 -2.08 21.65
CA THR A 759 -4.30 -1.03 21.43
C THR A 759 -2.90 -1.46 21.89
N LYS A 760 -2.84 -2.24 22.97
CA LYS A 760 -1.62 -2.90 23.47
C LYS A 760 -1.85 -4.41 23.51
N LYS A 761 -1.26 -5.12 22.54
CA LYS A 761 -1.36 -6.58 22.42
C LYS A 761 -0.45 -7.22 23.45
N HIS A 762 -0.95 -8.26 24.11
CA HIS A 762 -0.13 -9.10 24.99
C HIS A 762 0.76 -10.01 24.14
N ILE A 763 2.08 -9.97 24.39
CA ILE A 763 3.06 -10.79 23.68
C ILE A 763 3.81 -11.66 24.71
N PRO A 764 3.71 -13.00 24.62
CA PRO A 764 4.50 -13.87 25.49
C PRO A 764 6.00 -13.79 25.15
N ASP A 765 6.87 -13.80 26.18
CA ASP A 765 8.33 -13.74 26.02
C ASP A 765 9.01 -15.00 26.56
N PHE A 766 9.13 -15.98 25.69
CA PHE A 766 9.99 -17.15 25.86
C PHE A 766 11.45 -16.87 25.45
N GLY A 767 11.75 -15.82 24.68
CA GLY A 767 13.05 -15.61 24.03
C GLY A 767 14.18 -15.23 24.97
N LYS A 768 13.86 -14.69 26.17
CA LYS A 768 14.85 -14.23 27.15
C LYS A 768 14.79 -15.03 28.45
N GLY A 769 15.95 -15.16 29.08
CA GLY A 769 16.03 -15.62 30.46
C GLY A 769 15.51 -14.55 31.40
N GLU A 770 14.87 -14.95 32.49
CA GLU A 770 14.22 -14.03 33.43
C GLU A 770 14.61 -14.32 34.88
N PHE A 771 14.66 -13.26 35.69
CA PHE A 771 14.73 -13.35 37.14
C PHE A 771 13.59 -12.53 37.75
N PHE A 772 12.86 -13.14 38.67
CA PHE A 772 11.81 -12.48 39.42
C PHE A 772 11.59 -13.14 40.78
N LEU A 773 10.91 -12.46 41.69
CA LEU A 773 10.40 -13.04 42.93
C LEU A 773 8.94 -13.42 42.72
N ALA A 774 8.55 -14.65 43.03
CA ALA A 774 7.18 -15.12 42.87
C ALA A 774 6.60 -15.62 44.18
N MET A 775 5.30 -15.44 44.37
CA MET A 775 4.58 -15.98 45.52
C MET A 775 4.68 -17.51 45.57
N ASP A 776 5.26 -18.03 46.64
CA ASP A 776 5.46 -19.46 46.91
C ASP A 776 4.32 -20.01 47.75
N ILE A 777 3.18 -20.22 47.08
CA ILE A 777 2.01 -20.87 47.67
C ILE A 777 1.93 -22.29 47.10
N PRO A 778 1.88 -23.33 47.94
CA PRO A 778 1.65 -24.69 47.47
C PRO A 778 0.34 -24.82 46.69
N ASN A 779 0.36 -25.54 45.57
CA ASN A 779 -0.86 -25.94 44.89
C ASN A 779 -1.67 -26.93 45.76
N PHE A 780 -3.00 -26.84 45.73
CA PHE A 780 -3.91 -27.74 46.42
C PHE A 780 -5.11 -28.06 45.53
N ASP A 781 -5.79 -29.18 45.76
CA ASP A 781 -7.07 -29.45 45.10
C ASP A 781 -8.15 -28.57 45.76
N TYR A 782 -8.77 -27.66 45.00
CA TYR A 782 -9.69 -26.64 45.55
C TYR A 782 -10.84 -27.23 46.38
N ASN A 783 -11.36 -28.39 45.96
CA ASN A 783 -12.45 -29.09 46.64
C ASN A 783 -11.99 -29.90 47.88
N ASP A 784 -10.69 -29.98 48.14
CA ASP A 784 -10.12 -30.65 49.32
C ASP A 784 -9.83 -29.62 50.42
N SER A 785 -10.74 -29.53 51.39
CA SER A 785 -10.67 -28.54 52.47
C SER A 785 -9.44 -28.68 53.36
N LEU A 786 -8.88 -29.90 53.50
CA LEU A 786 -7.68 -30.13 54.30
C LEU A 786 -6.43 -29.66 53.56
N GLN A 787 -6.33 -29.97 52.25
CA GLN A 787 -5.23 -29.44 51.43
C GLN A 787 -5.30 -27.92 51.32
N LYS A 788 -6.50 -27.34 51.12
CA LYS A 788 -6.71 -25.90 51.12
C LYS A 788 -6.29 -25.29 52.45
N GLN A 789 -6.75 -25.81 53.58
CA GLN A 789 -6.36 -25.29 54.90
C GLN A 789 -4.85 -25.40 55.13
N ALA A 790 -4.22 -26.49 54.73
CA ALA A 790 -2.77 -26.68 54.86
C ALA A 790 -1.98 -25.68 54.00
N ALA A 791 -2.40 -25.43 52.75
CA ALA A 791 -1.76 -24.46 51.86
C ALA A 791 -1.98 -23.01 52.34
N LEU A 792 -3.15 -22.70 52.90
CA LEU A 792 -3.47 -21.39 53.47
C LEU A 792 -2.82 -21.12 54.83
N SER A 793 -2.40 -22.17 55.54
CA SER A 793 -1.66 -22.05 56.81
C SER A 793 -0.16 -21.79 56.60
N HIS A 794 0.27 -21.56 55.35
CA HIS A 794 1.67 -21.25 55.05
C HIS A 794 2.09 -19.94 55.75
N PRO A 795 3.16 -19.94 56.57
CA PRO A 795 3.43 -18.88 57.55
C PRO A 795 3.78 -17.50 56.98
N ASN A 796 3.85 -17.38 55.66
CA ASN A 796 4.38 -16.21 54.97
C ASN A 796 3.44 -15.78 53.83
N MET A 797 2.38 -15.04 54.12
CA MET A 797 1.48 -14.46 53.10
C MET A 797 1.09 -13.01 53.42
N LYS A 798 1.98 -12.27 54.11
CA LYS A 798 1.74 -10.88 54.51
C LYS A 798 1.35 -9.99 53.32
N ILE A 799 1.86 -10.31 52.13
CA ILE A 799 1.57 -9.59 50.89
C ILE A 799 0.07 -9.45 50.62
N LEU A 800 -0.71 -10.50 50.89
CA LEU A 800 -2.15 -10.51 50.59
C LEU A 800 -2.94 -9.65 51.56
N LYS A 801 -2.55 -9.69 52.84
CA LYS A 801 -3.16 -8.86 53.87
C LYS A 801 -2.86 -7.38 53.62
N GLN A 802 -1.64 -7.07 53.20
CA GLN A 802 -1.20 -5.69 52.94
C GLN A 802 -1.80 -5.12 51.64
N LEU A 803 -1.90 -5.94 50.59
CA LEU A 803 -2.38 -5.50 49.28
C LEU A 803 -3.91 -5.56 49.13
N PHE A 804 -4.56 -6.59 49.69
CA PHE A 804 -5.98 -6.87 49.48
C PHE A 804 -6.83 -6.85 50.77
N ASN A 805 -6.20 -6.70 51.95
CA ASN A 805 -6.85 -6.89 53.25
C ASN A 805 -7.55 -8.27 53.37
N LYS A 806 -6.94 -9.31 52.78
CA LYS A 806 -7.42 -10.69 52.76
C LYS A 806 -6.28 -11.65 53.04
N GLU A 807 -6.59 -12.81 53.61
CA GLU A 807 -5.59 -13.84 53.94
C GLU A 807 -5.74 -15.10 53.06
N ASP A 808 -6.88 -15.29 52.40
CA ASP A 808 -7.11 -16.41 51.47
C ASP A 808 -6.87 -15.97 50.00
N PRO A 809 -5.83 -16.54 49.34
CA PRO A 809 -5.67 -16.84 47.94
C PRO A 809 -6.80 -16.53 46.98
N THR A 810 -7.84 -17.28 47.32
CA THR A 810 -9.05 -17.59 46.59
C THR A 810 -10.22 -16.79 47.13
N SER A 811 -10.01 -15.75 47.93
CA SER A 811 -11.10 -14.83 48.26
C SER A 811 -11.02 -13.56 47.42
N ILE A 812 -10.02 -13.44 46.55
CA ILE A 812 -9.63 -12.22 45.86
C ILE A 812 -10.13 -12.27 44.41
N THR A 813 -10.91 -11.26 44.03
CA THR A 813 -11.47 -11.13 42.68
C THR A 813 -10.50 -10.44 41.72
N ARG A 814 -10.69 -10.61 40.41
CA ARG A 814 -9.85 -9.92 39.41
C ARG A 814 -9.95 -8.39 39.49
N GLU A 815 -11.11 -7.84 39.83
CA GLU A 815 -11.27 -6.39 40.02
C GLU A 815 -10.46 -5.86 41.21
N GLU A 816 -10.45 -6.60 42.32
CA GLU A 816 -9.62 -6.27 43.49
C GLU A 816 -8.12 -6.36 43.17
N ILE A 817 -7.71 -7.37 42.39
CA ILE A 817 -6.33 -7.49 41.89
C ILE A 817 -5.92 -6.22 41.14
N ASN A 818 -6.73 -5.83 40.17
CA ASN A 818 -6.45 -4.71 39.31
C ASN A 818 -6.36 -3.40 40.07
N THR A 819 -7.33 -3.15 40.95
CA THR A 819 -7.40 -1.93 41.77
C THR A 819 -6.23 -1.84 42.75
N ALA A 820 -5.80 -2.97 43.32
CA ALA A 820 -4.70 -2.95 44.28
C ALA A 820 -3.32 -2.84 43.63
N LEU A 821 -3.14 -3.36 42.41
CA LEU A 821 -1.83 -3.32 41.74
C LEU A 821 -1.60 -2.01 40.98
N TRP A 822 -2.63 -1.41 40.39
CA TRP A 822 -2.45 -0.37 39.39
C TRP A 822 -3.19 0.91 39.73
N GLU A 823 -2.48 2.03 39.64
CA GLU A 823 -3.08 3.37 39.59
C GLU A 823 -3.48 3.71 38.15
N ASP A 824 -2.60 3.36 37.19
CA ASP A 824 -2.86 3.42 35.76
C ASP A 824 -2.27 2.14 35.14
N HIS A 825 -3.15 1.21 34.78
CA HIS A 825 -2.74 -0.07 34.23
C HIS A 825 -2.15 0.07 32.82
N ASP A 826 -2.68 1.02 32.04
CA ASP A 826 -2.29 1.19 30.64
C ASP A 826 -0.83 1.63 30.57
N ASN A 827 -0.43 2.53 31.45
CA ASN A 827 0.94 3.00 31.55
C ASN A 827 1.79 2.18 32.56
N ARG A 828 1.26 1.05 33.06
CA ARG A 828 1.92 0.17 34.06
C ARG A 828 2.43 0.96 35.28
N ILE A 829 1.64 1.92 35.74
CA ILE A 829 1.90 2.73 36.94
C ILE A 829 1.32 1.99 38.15
N GLN A 830 2.22 1.58 39.04
CA GLN A 830 1.92 0.84 40.27
C GLN A 830 1.15 1.72 41.26
N SER A 831 0.15 1.13 41.93
CA SER A 831 -0.58 1.80 43.01
C SER A 831 0.35 2.18 44.17
N SER A 832 -0.08 3.11 45.02
CA SER A 832 0.68 3.50 46.22
C SER A 832 0.94 2.31 47.17
N VAL A 833 -0.02 1.40 47.30
CA VAL A 833 0.11 0.19 48.13
C VAL A 833 1.13 -0.77 47.51
N ALA A 834 1.06 -1.00 46.19
CA ALA A 834 2.00 -1.87 45.50
C ALA A 834 3.43 -1.30 45.53
N LYS A 835 3.59 0.02 45.32
CA LYS A 835 4.87 0.73 45.47
C LYS A 835 5.48 0.53 46.87
N THR A 836 4.66 0.61 47.92
CA THR A 836 5.12 0.35 49.29
C THR A 836 5.68 -1.07 49.44
N ILE A 837 4.99 -2.07 48.89
CA ILE A 837 5.45 -3.47 48.94
C ILE A 837 6.75 -3.64 48.15
N ILE A 838 6.85 -3.05 46.95
CA ILE A 838 8.08 -3.07 46.13
C ILE A 838 9.24 -2.48 46.93
N THR A 839 9.03 -1.36 47.62
CA THR A 839 10.09 -0.70 48.41
C THR A 839 10.57 -1.55 49.58
N GLU A 840 9.64 -2.21 50.29
CA GLU A 840 9.98 -3.14 51.37
C GLU A 840 10.75 -4.37 50.86
N LEU A 841 10.34 -4.92 49.71
CA LEU A 841 11.00 -6.08 49.10
C LEU A 841 12.39 -5.73 48.56
N LEU A 842 12.58 -4.54 47.99
CA LEU A 842 13.86 -4.11 47.43
C LEU A 842 14.78 -3.47 48.48
N GLY A 843 14.25 -3.06 49.63
CA GLY A 843 14.99 -2.33 50.67
C GLY A 843 15.34 -0.90 50.25
N ILE A 844 14.47 -0.24 49.47
CA ILE A 844 14.64 1.12 48.95
C ILE A 844 13.56 2.07 49.51
N GLN A 845 13.66 3.36 49.24
CA GLN A 845 12.64 4.35 49.64
C GLN A 845 11.58 4.51 48.55
N VAL A 846 10.36 4.93 48.89
CA VAL A 846 9.29 5.15 47.90
C VAL A 846 9.59 6.27 46.89
N THR A 847 10.48 7.19 47.26
CA THR A 847 10.98 8.27 46.42
C THR A 847 12.21 7.86 45.60
N ASP A 848 12.69 6.62 45.77
CA ASP A 848 13.85 6.12 45.03
C ASP A 848 13.47 5.96 43.56
N PRO A 849 14.17 6.63 42.62
CA PRO A 849 13.84 6.58 41.19
C PRO A 849 13.94 5.16 40.60
N ASP A 850 14.67 4.25 41.25
CA ASP A 850 14.74 2.86 40.82
C ASP A 850 13.42 2.12 41.00
N ILE A 851 12.49 2.60 41.84
CA ILE A 851 11.20 1.95 42.08
C ILE A 851 10.42 1.76 40.77
N ASP A 852 10.48 2.73 39.86
CA ASP A 852 9.70 2.73 38.62
C ASP A 852 10.26 1.75 37.58
N LYS A 853 11.46 1.20 37.81
CA LYS A 853 12.07 0.11 37.02
C LYS A 853 11.48 -1.25 37.36
N TYR A 854 10.72 -1.37 38.46
CA TYR A 854 10.12 -2.61 38.93
C TYR A 854 8.60 -2.56 38.89
N GLU A 855 8.00 -3.74 38.84
CA GLU A 855 6.57 -3.91 38.89
C GLU A 855 6.19 -5.15 39.68
N LEU A 856 5.12 -5.00 40.47
CA LEU A 856 4.41 -6.10 41.10
C LEU A 856 3.20 -6.39 40.20
N CYS A 857 3.14 -7.59 39.63
CA CYS A 857 2.10 -7.97 38.67
C CYS A 857 1.66 -9.42 38.91
N LEU A 858 0.68 -9.88 38.14
CA LEU A 858 0.38 -11.31 38.06
C LEU A 858 1.45 -12.02 37.21
N GLY A 859 1.64 -13.32 37.43
CA GLY A 859 2.49 -14.11 36.53
C GLY A 859 1.92 -14.14 35.11
N ARG A 860 2.79 -14.04 34.10
CA ARG A 860 2.40 -14.18 32.69
C ARG A 860 2.18 -15.65 32.31
N PRO A 861 1.37 -15.94 31.29
CA PRO A 861 1.17 -17.30 30.77
C PRO A 861 2.47 -18.05 30.46
N ASP A 862 3.44 -17.40 29.82
CA ASP A 862 4.75 -17.99 29.47
C ASP A 862 5.62 -18.28 30.70
N GLN A 863 5.59 -17.38 31.70
CA GLN A 863 6.29 -17.57 32.97
C GLN A 863 5.70 -18.77 33.72
N TYR A 864 4.37 -18.85 33.77
CA TYR A 864 3.63 -19.93 34.43
C TYR A 864 3.90 -21.29 33.77
N ALA A 865 3.91 -21.35 32.43
CA ALA A 865 4.24 -22.57 31.69
C ALA A 865 5.67 -23.05 32.01
N ARG A 866 6.66 -22.14 32.03
CA ARG A 866 8.07 -22.47 32.29
C ARG A 866 8.35 -22.93 33.73
N ILE A 867 7.62 -22.44 34.73
CA ILE A 867 7.78 -22.89 36.13
C ILE A 867 6.95 -24.13 36.47
N GLY A 868 6.01 -24.53 35.61
CA GLY A 868 5.02 -25.60 35.83
C GLY A 868 5.58 -26.88 36.44
N SER A 869 6.64 -27.40 35.84
CA SER A 869 7.28 -28.66 36.24
C SER A 869 7.99 -28.57 37.60
N LYS A 870 8.58 -27.41 37.91
CA LYS A 870 9.42 -27.18 39.09
C LYS A 870 8.58 -26.95 40.36
N TRP A 871 7.46 -26.24 40.25
CA TRP A 871 6.69 -25.75 41.40
C TRP A 871 5.34 -26.49 41.60
N ASP A 872 5.16 -27.63 40.93
CA ASP A 872 3.92 -28.42 40.94
C ASP A 872 2.67 -27.64 40.44
N PHE A 873 2.92 -26.55 39.71
CA PHE A 873 1.88 -25.73 39.10
C PHE A 873 1.20 -26.54 37.99
N GLY A 874 -0.13 -26.47 37.91
CA GLY A 874 -0.88 -27.31 36.97
C GLY A 874 -1.10 -28.76 37.38
N LYS A 875 -0.58 -29.25 38.51
CA LYS A 875 -0.74 -30.67 38.94
C LYS A 875 -1.90 -30.92 39.92
N ARG A 876 -2.63 -29.86 40.29
CA ARG A 876 -3.79 -29.89 41.20
C ARG A 876 -4.98 -29.16 40.57
N ASP A 877 -6.16 -29.38 41.11
CA ASP A 877 -7.41 -28.79 40.62
C ASP A 877 -7.61 -27.38 41.23
N MET A 878 -6.77 -26.42 40.82
CA MET A 878 -6.81 -25.02 41.26
C MET A 878 -6.53 -24.08 40.09
N TYR A 879 -7.39 -23.08 39.91
CA TYR A 879 -7.17 -22.04 38.90
C TYR A 879 -6.32 -20.90 39.47
N THR A 880 -5.58 -20.23 38.59
CA THR A 880 -4.71 -19.09 38.91
C THR A 880 -5.03 -17.92 37.97
N HIS A 881 -5.06 -16.70 38.50
CA HIS A 881 -5.11 -15.48 37.70
C HIS A 881 -3.77 -15.21 37.00
N MET A 882 -3.79 -14.89 35.71
CA MET A 882 -2.61 -14.54 34.91
C MET A 882 -2.65 -13.09 34.45
N ASP A 883 -1.49 -12.51 34.17
CA ASP A 883 -1.43 -11.16 33.59
C ASP A 883 -2.04 -11.13 32.19
N GLY A 884 -2.67 -10.01 31.83
CA GLY A 884 -3.36 -9.83 30.55
C GLY A 884 -4.85 -10.20 30.52
N TYR A 885 -5.48 -9.88 29.39
CA TYR A 885 -6.93 -9.96 29.16
C TYR A 885 -7.27 -10.51 27.77
N THR A 886 -8.37 -11.23 27.68
CA THR A 886 -9.01 -11.59 26.41
C THR A 886 -10.10 -10.59 26.06
N ILE A 887 -10.13 -10.10 24.82
CA ILE A 887 -11.22 -9.30 24.28
C ILE A 887 -12.34 -10.21 23.77
N ARG A 888 -13.57 -9.87 24.13
CA ARG A 888 -14.79 -10.55 23.71
C ARG A 888 -15.42 -9.89 22.49
N GLU A 889 -16.37 -10.60 21.88
CA GLU A 889 -17.15 -10.09 20.75
C GLU A 889 -17.92 -8.80 21.04
N ASP A 890 -18.31 -8.58 22.30
CA ASP A 890 -18.99 -7.38 22.78
C ASP A 890 -18.02 -6.25 23.20
N GLY A 891 -16.72 -6.39 22.91
CA GLY A 891 -15.67 -5.44 23.29
C GLY A 891 -15.30 -5.45 24.77
N LYS A 892 -15.99 -6.26 25.60
CA LYS A 892 -15.64 -6.42 27.01
C LYS A 892 -14.41 -7.31 27.16
N ARG A 893 -13.74 -7.18 28.30
CA ARG A 893 -12.51 -7.89 28.61
C ARG A 893 -12.72 -8.91 29.72
N ASP A 894 -12.24 -10.12 29.48
CA ASP A 894 -12.16 -11.20 30.46
C ASP A 894 -10.70 -11.35 30.91
N GLY A 895 -10.46 -11.53 32.21
CA GLY A 895 -9.11 -11.76 32.73
C GLY A 895 -8.58 -13.13 32.30
N LEU A 896 -7.28 -13.22 32.02
CA LEU A 896 -6.64 -14.52 31.75
C LEU A 896 -6.56 -15.36 33.03
N VAL A 897 -6.83 -16.66 32.88
CA VAL A 897 -6.82 -17.65 33.97
C VAL A 897 -6.31 -18.99 33.47
N GLY A 898 -5.69 -19.78 34.34
CA GLY A 898 -5.15 -21.10 33.96
C GLY A 898 -4.72 -21.97 35.13
N GLY A 899 -4.05 -23.09 34.84
CA GLY A 899 -3.38 -23.91 35.87
C GLY A 899 -4.19 -25.05 36.49
N ASP A 900 -5.40 -25.34 36.01
CA ASP A 900 -6.21 -26.47 36.49
C ASP A 900 -5.78 -27.79 35.84
N ARG A 901 -5.41 -28.79 36.64
CA ARG A 901 -4.99 -30.12 36.13
C ARG A 901 -6.03 -30.76 35.22
N GLY A 902 -7.31 -30.71 35.61
CA GLY A 902 -8.41 -31.31 34.84
C GLY A 902 -8.60 -30.71 33.44
N ARG A 903 -8.11 -29.49 33.21
CA ARG A 903 -8.13 -28.82 31.90
C ARG A 903 -6.78 -28.80 31.18
N GLY A 904 -5.79 -29.50 31.72
CA GLY A 904 -4.47 -29.65 31.11
C GLY A 904 -3.36 -28.83 31.77
N GLY A 905 -3.57 -28.41 33.02
CA GLY A 905 -2.53 -27.96 33.92
C GLY A 905 -1.89 -26.64 33.52
N ALA A 906 -0.56 -26.58 33.59
CA ALA A 906 0.19 -25.33 33.41
C ALA A 906 0.20 -24.79 31.98
N ALA A 907 -0.12 -25.62 30.98
CA ALA A 907 -0.28 -25.18 29.61
C ALA A 907 -1.71 -24.68 29.29
N TYR A 908 -2.69 -24.91 30.16
CA TYR A 908 -4.05 -24.42 29.95
C TYR A 908 -4.17 -22.95 30.32
N VAL A 909 -4.55 -22.13 29.33
CA VAL A 909 -4.86 -20.71 29.50
C VAL A 909 -6.21 -20.44 28.84
N GLY A 910 -7.14 -19.92 29.65
CA GLY A 910 -8.46 -19.49 29.23
C GLY A 910 -8.76 -18.07 29.69
N SER A 911 -10.04 -17.71 29.66
CA SER A 911 -10.51 -16.41 30.13
C SER A 911 -11.72 -16.58 31.04
N TYR A 912 -11.88 -15.66 31.99
CA TYR A 912 -13.07 -15.58 32.81
C TYR A 912 -13.50 -14.13 33.02
N TRP A 913 -14.81 -13.92 33.20
CA TRP A 913 -15.42 -12.62 33.48
C TRP A 913 -14.66 -11.84 34.57
N ARG A 914 -14.37 -10.57 34.28
CA ARG A 914 -13.63 -9.64 35.16
C ARG A 914 -14.16 -9.56 36.60
N VAL A 915 -15.43 -9.90 36.83
CA VAL A 915 -16.12 -9.81 38.13
C VAL A 915 -16.33 -11.15 38.86
N SER A 916 -15.80 -12.28 38.37
CA SER A 916 -16.25 -13.60 38.84
C SER A 916 -15.56 -14.15 40.10
N ARG A 917 -16.34 -14.96 40.84
CA ARG A 917 -16.01 -16.01 41.83
C ARG A 917 -14.55 -16.10 42.28
N GLY A 918 -14.17 -15.24 43.22
CA GLY A 918 -12.85 -15.31 43.87
C GLY A 918 -12.55 -16.72 44.42
N ASP A 919 -13.57 -17.44 44.89
CA ASP A 919 -13.47 -18.72 45.59
C ASP A 919 -12.75 -19.82 44.80
N ALA A 920 -12.78 -19.83 43.46
CA ALA A 920 -12.12 -20.85 42.66
C ALA A 920 -10.73 -20.46 42.09
N PHE A 921 -10.31 -19.19 42.23
CA PHE A 921 -9.08 -18.66 41.60
C PHE A 921 -8.09 -18.14 42.62
N ALA A 922 -6.88 -18.67 42.64
CA ALA A 922 -5.79 -18.14 43.44
C ALA A 922 -5.12 -16.94 42.75
N VAL A 923 -4.86 -15.88 43.52
CA VAL A 923 -3.92 -14.83 43.11
C VAL A 923 -2.47 -15.28 43.34
N ARG A 924 -1.61 -15.06 42.35
CA ARG A 924 -0.16 -15.27 42.45
C ARG A 924 0.58 -14.06 41.87
N LEU A 925 1.33 -13.38 42.72
CA LEU A 925 2.05 -12.17 42.36
C LEU A 925 3.52 -12.45 42.04
N VAL A 926 4.06 -11.61 41.18
CA VAL A 926 5.45 -11.61 40.74
C VAL A 926 6.00 -10.19 40.86
N LEU A 927 7.16 -10.05 41.52
CA LEU A 927 7.97 -8.84 41.46
C LEU A 927 9.06 -9.04 40.41
N GLN A 928 9.07 -8.19 39.39
CA GLN A 928 10.05 -8.24 38.31
C GLN A 928 10.49 -6.84 37.90
N ARG A 929 11.56 -6.76 37.10
CA ARG A 929 11.92 -5.53 36.38
C ARG A 929 10.94 -5.35 35.22
N LYS A 930 10.49 -4.13 34.99
CA LYS A 930 9.68 -3.80 33.81
C LYS A 930 10.46 -4.16 32.55
N GLN A 931 9.82 -4.87 31.63
CA GLN A 931 10.34 -4.99 30.28
C GLN A 931 10.14 -3.61 29.61
N LEU A 932 11.23 -2.92 29.26
CA LEU A 932 11.15 -1.71 28.44
C LEU A 932 10.65 -2.16 27.06
N GLY A 933 9.37 -1.91 26.79
CA GLY A 933 8.70 -2.22 25.53
C GLY A 933 9.18 -1.36 24.38
#